data_AF-R7WRQ8-F1
#
_entry.id   AF-R7WRQ8-F1
#
_cell.length_a   1.000
_cell.length_b   1.000
_cell.length_c   1.000
_cell.angle_alpha   90.00
_cell.angle_beta   90.00
_cell.angle_gamma   90.00
#
_symmetry.space_group_name_H-M   'P 1'
#
loop_
_entity.id
_entity.type
_entity.pdbx_description
1 polymer ?
#
loop_
_entity_poly.entity_id
_entity_poly.type
_entity_poly.pdbx_seq_one_letter_code
_entity_poly.pdbx_strand_id
1 'polypeptide(L)'
;MNARHLLDGENDTIEYTGKALLQRVLLPRPGEPLDVRSLYLDESTTNSTRAHALSRTSVALGPESESSFGSYFNAFPASYWRRWTTLESVVLRVTLTGHCRVDVYRSKADGSRIHVDGREFEDGDADLEFVLDLGPFEDGGWIWFDVTTDTDVVLEAAGWYAPTEAPGRGSVAVGIPTFNRPTDAVKALAALASDPLVLDVIDAVIMPDQGTRKVVDEPGYAEAAAALGGRLTIHDQPNLGGSGGYSRIMYEALKTTDSPYVLYMDDDIEIEPDSVLRALAMSRFAKTPMLVGGQMLNLQERSHLHTMGEVIDRGAVMWTGAPHAEYDHDFSKYPLSDRDNSKQLHRRIDVDGNGWWMCMIPRETAEKIGLPMPLFIKWDDWEFALRAKAAGYPTVTVPGIAIWHMAWSDKDDAIDWQAYFHLRNRLVVASIHFPQSIRGLVVSSVKATIKHLLCLEYSTVAIQNKAIEDFLAGPEHIAAQLESALGDVAALRKQFPDAVVLKSATELPLPSGDGVGAVGEPANPIAKIARLAKGLVHSVRPADERHHEQPQLNVPTLDARWFLLSQVDGVTVTTADGRGVVYRKRNPKQALELGKRAFALRRELLARFPETSARYRDAAPDLTSKERWERVFGID
;
A
#
# COMPACT_ATOMS: atom_id res chain seq x y z
N MET A 1 14.26 -18.65 30.69
CA MET A 1 13.41 -19.41 31.63
C MET A 1 11.98 -19.02 31.34
N ASN A 2 11.15 -20.00 30.99
CA ASN A 2 9.79 -19.81 30.48
C ASN A 2 8.84 -19.45 31.64
N ALA A 3 8.04 -18.39 31.47
CA ALA A 3 7.01 -17.94 32.41
C ALA A 3 5.80 -18.91 32.56
N ARG A 4 5.85 -20.09 31.94
CA ARG A 4 4.80 -21.13 32.00
C ARG A 4 4.48 -21.73 33.37
N HIS A 5 5.23 -21.46 34.42
CA HIS A 5 5.14 -22.20 35.69
C HIS A 5 4.52 -21.42 36.85
N LEU A 6 3.98 -20.21 36.62
CA LEU A 6 3.38 -19.38 37.67
C LEU A 6 1.83 -19.40 37.68
N LEU A 7 1.18 -20.34 36.97
CA LEU A 7 -0.28 -20.42 36.87
C LEU A 7 -0.92 -21.71 37.40
N ASP A 8 -0.15 -22.66 37.92
CA ASP A 8 -0.71 -23.92 38.42
C ASP A 8 -1.03 -23.83 39.91
N GLY A 9 -2.11 -23.13 40.24
CA GLY A 9 -2.87 -23.29 41.47
C GLY A 9 -4.22 -23.91 41.13
N GLU A 10 -4.59 -24.99 41.81
CA GLU A 10 -5.84 -25.75 41.63
C GLU A 10 -7.07 -24.81 41.53
N ASN A 11 -7.64 -24.71 40.33
CA ASN A 11 -8.96 -24.13 40.06
C ASN A 11 -9.54 -24.87 38.84
N ASP A 12 -10.84 -25.17 38.87
CA ASP A 12 -11.60 -25.73 37.75
C ASP A 12 -11.23 -25.01 36.44
N THR A 13 -10.43 -25.66 35.59
CA THR A 13 -9.98 -25.06 34.33
C THR A 13 -11.17 -25.00 33.38
N ILE A 14 -11.78 -23.82 33.24
CA ILE A 14 -12.76 -23.52 32.20
C ILE A 14 -12.10 -23.85 30.85
N GLU A 15 -12.59 -24.91 30.19
CA GLU A 15 -12.09 -25.27 28.87
C GLU A 15 -12.74 -24.38 27.82
N TYR A 16 -12.00 -23.40 27.34
CA TYR A 16 -12.48 -22.53 26.28
C TYR A 16 -12.53 -23.23 24.91
N THR A 17 -13.52 -22.86 24.10
CA THR A 17 -13.70 -23.32 22.72
C THR A 17 -12.66 -22.70 21.80
N GLY A 18 -12.35 -21.41 21.97
CA GLY A 18 -11.31 -20.74 21.19
C GLY A 18 -9.92 -21.29 21.54
N LYS A 19 -9.24 -21.92 20.57
CA LYS A 19 -7.93 -22.57 20.77
C LYS A 19 -6.76 -21.75 20.24
N ALA A 20 -6.94 -20.99 19.15
CA ALA A 20 -5.88 -20.15 18.58
C ALA A 20 -6.37 -18.74 18.24
N LEU A 21 -5.64 -17.72 18.72
CA LEU A 21 -5.94 -16.31 18.46
C LEU A 21 -5.73 -15.96 16.98
N LEU A 22 -6.72 -15.29 16.38
CA LEU A 22 -6.69 -14.80 15.00
C LEU A 22 -6.51 -13.27 14.95
N GLN A 23 -7.20 -12.56 15.84
CA GLN A 23 -7.25 -11.11 15.87
C GLN A 23 -7.61 -10.64 17.29
N ARG A 24 -6.82 -9.74 17.87
CA ARG A 24 -7.20 -9.08 19.13
C ARG A 24 -8.17 -7.94 18.86
N VAL A 25 -9.00 -7.63 19.85
CA VAL A 25 -9.71 -6.35 19.90
C VAL A 25 -8.73 -5.30 20.41
N LEU A 26 -8.54 -4.24 19.62
CA LEU A 26 -7.58 -3.17 19.85
C LEU A 26 -8.28 -1.85 20.19
N LEU A 27 -7.61 -1.02 20.98
CA LEU A 27 -8.11 0.28 21.42
C LEU A 27 -7.07 1.36 21.13
N PRO A 28 -7.47 2.60 20.78
CA PRO A 28 -6.57 3.67 20.38
C PRO A 28 -5.53 4.02 21.45
N ARG A 29 -4.34 4.48 21.04
CA ARG A 29 -3.32 4.98 21.98
C ARG A 29 -3.83 6.24 22.70
N PRO A 30 -3.31 6.54 23.91
CA PRO A 30 -3.57 7.81 24.56
C PRO A 30 -3.21 8.99 23.64
N GLY A 31 -4.10 9.98 23.57
CA GLY A 31 -3.92 11.16 22.72
C GLY A 31 -4.25 10.96 21.24
N GLU A 32 -4.68 9.77 20.81
CA GLU A 32 -5.11 9.59 19.41
C GLU A 32 -6.30 10.51 19.08
N PRO A 33 -6.26 11.22 17.93
CA PRO A 33 -7.34 12.07 17.46
C PRO A 33 -8.62 11.29 17.19
N LEU A 34 -9.79 11.96 17.29
CA LEU A 34 -11.10 11.30 17.28
C LEU A 34 -11.43 10.59 15.97
N ASP A 35 -10.97 11.14 14.85
CA ASP A 35 -11.05 10.52 13.53
C ASP A 35 -10.32 9.17 13.51
N VAL A 36 -9.10 9.08 14.06
CA VAL A 36 -8.35 7.82 14.13
C VAL A 36 -9.02 6.80 15.06
N ARG A 37 -9.73 7.26 16.11
CA ARG A 37 -10.45 6.36 17.03
C ARG A 37 -11.58 5.59 16.35
N SER A 38 -12.18 6.13 15.29
CA SER A 38 -13.26 5.46 14.54
C SER A 38 -12.81 4.14 13.90
N LEU A 39 -11.51 3.96 13.70
CA LEU A 39 -10.94 2.69 13.22
C LEU A 39 -11.02 1.57 14.26
N TYR A 40 -11.25 1.90 15.54
CA TYR A 40 -11.24 0.95 16.66
C TYR A 40 -12.64 0.78 17.26
N LEU A 41 -13.40 1.85 17.46
CA LEU A 41 -14.74 1.76 18.03
C LEU A 41 -15.60 2.93 17.55
N ASP A 42 -16.91 2.68 17.48
CA ASP A 42 -17.93 3.68 17.23
C ASP A 42 -18.78 3.85 18.49
N GLU A 43 -18.79 5.05 19.05
CA GLU A 43 -19.43 5.35 20.33
C GLU A 43 -20.76 6.05 20.07
N SER A 44 -21.85 5.60 20.70
CA SER A 44 -23.12 6.32 20.55
C SER A 44 -22.99 7.76 21.03
N THR A 45 -23.49 8.69 20.21
CA THR A 45 -23.52 10.12 20.56
C THR A 45 -24.43 10.44 21.75
N THR A 46 -25.25 9.48 22.18
CA THR A 46 -26.08 9.60 23.39
C THR A 46 -25.35 9.25 24.68
N ASN A 47 -24.14 8.67 24.61
CA ASN A 47 -23.37 8.30 25.79
C ASN A 47 -23.01 9.56 26.60
N SER A 48 -23.10 9.46 27.93
CA SER A 48 -22.83 10.58 28.83
C SER A 48 -21.35 10.98 28.85
N THR A 49 -20.47 10.01 28.63
CA THR A 49 -19.02 10.17 28.60
C THR A 49 -18.42 9.33 27.48
N ARG A 50 -17.18 9.65 27.12
CA ARG A 50 -16.41 8.86 26.15
C ARG A 50 -15.85 7.60 26.82
N ALA A 51 -15.83 6.50 26.08
CA ALA A 51 -15.04 5.32 26.40
C ALA A 51 -13.56 5.67 26.61
N HIS A 52 -12.96 5.10 27.67
CA HIS A 52 -11.58 5.38 28.06
C HIS A 52 -10.71 4.12 27.93
N ALA A 53 -9.86 4.09 26.90
CA ALA A 53 -8.89 3.01 26.72
C ALA A 53 -7.90 2.97 27.89
N LEU A 54 -7.93 1.88 28.68
CA LEU A 54 -7.01 1.64 29.79
C LEU A 54 -5.67 1.08 29.30
N SER A 55 -5.71 0.36 28.19
CA SER A 55 -4.55 -0.16 27.47
C SER A 55 -4.87 -0.26 25.98
N ARG A 56 -3.97 -0.84 25.19
CA ARG A 56 -4.23 -1.15 23.77
C ARG A 56 -5.25 -2.26 23.56
N THR A 57 -5.67 -2.96 24.61
CA THR A 57 -6.60 -4.11 24.53
C THR A 57 -7.73 -4.05 25.57
N SER A 58 -7.82 -2.98 26.35
CA SER A 58 -8.82 -2.81 27.41
C SER A 58 -9.44 -1.42 27.39
N VAL A 59 -10.74 -1.32 27.66
CA VAL A 59 -11.50 -0.07 27.67
C VAL A 59 -12.52 -0.04 28.81
N ALA A 60 -12.59 1.10 29.49
CA ALA A 60 -13.65 1.42 30.43
C ALA A 60 -14.80 2.13 29.70
N LEU A 61 -16.02 1.67 29.96
CA LEU A 61 -17.28 2.15 29.42
C LEU A 61 -18.13 2.66 30.60
N GLY A 62 -18.66 3.87 30.49
CA GLY A 62 -19.56 4.42 31.51
C GLY A 62 -20.92 3.71 31.50
N PRO A 63 -21.76 3.89 32.55
CA PRO A 63 -23.07 3.26 32.62
C PRO A 63 -24.02 3.78 31.53
N GLU A 64 -25.06 3.01 31.23
CA GLU A 64 -26.13 3.38 30.30
C GLU A 64 -25.58 3.87 28.93
N SER A 65 -24.54 3.19 28.45
CA SER A 65 -23.79 3.55 27.24
C SER A 65 -23.76 2.41 26.24
N GLU A 66 -23.66 2.75 24.96
CA GLU A 66 -23.50 1.79 23.86
C GLU A 66 -22.21 2.09 23.09
N SER A 67 -21.37 1.07 22.92
CA SER A 67 -20.15 1.13 22.12
C SER A 67 -20.11 -0.03 21.14
N SER A 68 -19.96 0.28 19.85
CA SER A 68 -19.85 -0.70 18.79
C SER A 68 -18.39 -0.98 18.43
N PHE A 69 -18.05 -2.26 18.31
CA PHE A 69 -16.78 -2.73 17.77
C PHE A 69 -16.91 -3.14 16.29
N GLY A 70 -17.98 -2.69 15.62
CA GLY A 70 -18.18 -2.75 14.18
C GLY A 70 -17.27 -1.76 13.42
N SER A 71 -15.97 -1.84 13.66
CA SER A 71 -14.95 -0.92 13.17
C SER A 71 -13.88 -1.64 12.36
N TYR A 72 -13.02 -0.86 11.68
CA TYR A 72 -11.99 -1.40 10.79
C TYR A 72 -11.05 -2.43 11.45
N PHE A 73 -10.55 -2.13 12.66
CA PHE A 73 -9.62 -3.01 13.37
C PHE A 73 -10.30 -4.08 14.22
N ASN A 74 -11.56 -3.92 14.62
CA ASN A 74 -12.19 -4.83 15.60
C ASN A 74 -13.27 -5.73 15.01
N ALA A 75 -13.90 -5.35 13.90
CA ALA A 75 -14.75 -6.27 13.15
C ALA A 75 -13.89 -7.39 12.51
N PHE A 76 -14.48 -8.58 12.41
CA PHE A 76 -13.87 -9.74 11.79
C PHE A 76 -14.29 -9.84 10.31
N PRO A 77 -13.35 -9.83 9.34
CA PRO A 77 -13.63 -9.87 7.90
C PRO A 77 -14.03 -11.29 7.44
N ALA A 78 -15.16 -11.79 7.94
CA ALA A 78 -15.59 -13.19 7.86
C ALA A 78 -15.54 -13.81 6.45
N SER A 79 -15.94 -13.06 5.42
CA SER A 79 -15.90 -13.55 4.04
C SER A 79 -14.51 -13.89 3.51
N TYR A 80 -13.47 -13.19 3.97
CA TYR A 80 -12.08 -13.45 3.59
C TYR A 80 -11.59 -14.74 4.23
N TRP A 81 -11.84 -14.92 5.52
CA TRP A 81 -11.49 -16.13 6.25
C TRP A 81 -12.21 -17.36 5.68
N ARG A 82 -13.51 -17.27 5.43
CA ARG A 82 -14.29 -18.33 4.78
C ARG A 82 -13.72 -18.73 3.42
N ARG A 83 -13.37 -17.75 2.60
CA ARG A 83 -12.90 -17.98 1.22
C ARG A 83 -11.55 -18.69 1.21
N TRP A 84 -10.62 -18.24 2.05
CA TRP A 84 -9.20 -18.53 1.90
C TRP A 84 -8.63 -19.46 2.97
N THR A 85 -9.34 -19.68 4.09
CA THR A 85 -8.82 -20.50 5.20
C THR A 85 -9.62 -21.78 5.42
N THR A 86 -9.04 -22.74 6.15
CA THR A 86 -9.70 -24.00 6.51
C THR A 86 -10.77 -23.86 7.59
N LEU A 87 -11.03 -22.65 8.10
CA LEU A 87 -12.00 -22.42 9.16
C LEU A 87 -13.45 -22.45 8.65
N GLU A 88 -14.30 -23.17 9.37
CA GLU A 88 -15.75 -23.21 9.15
C GLU A 88 -16.51 -22.31 10.14
N SER A 89 -15.90 -21.99 11.28
CA SER A 89 -16.43 -21.10 12.30
C SER A 89 -15.31 -20.29 12.96
N VAL A 90 -15.70 -19.21 13.62
CA VAL A 90 -14.83 -18.37 14.46
C VAL A 90 -15.46 -18.24 15.85
N VAL A 91 -14.64 -18.03 16.87
CA VAL A 91 -15.07 -17.84 18.26
C VAL A 91 -14.74 -16.41 18.67
N LEU A 92 -15.74 -15.62 19.07
CA LEU A 92 -15.50 -14.38 19.82
C LEU A 92 -15.38 -14.76 21.30
N ARG A 93 -14.31 -14.31 21.97
CA ARG A 93 -14.19 -14.35 23.44
C ARG A 93 -14.10 -12.94 23.99
N VAL A 94 -14.85 -12.67 25.05
CA VAL A 94 -14.90 -11.37 25.73
C VAL A 94 -14.78 -11.58 27.24
N THR A 95 -13.81 -10.92 27.86
CA THR A 95 -13.60 -10.84 29.32
C THR A 95 -14.04 -9.46 29.79
N LEU A 96 -14.92 -9.42 30.78
CA LEU A 96 -15.61 -8.21 31.24
C LEU A 96 -15.60 -8.12 32.77
N THR A 97 -15.82 -6.91 33.26
CA THR A 97 -16.27 -6.63 34.63
C THR A 97 -17.42 -5.63 34.60
N GLY A 98 -18.27 -5.64 35.63
CA GLY A 98 -19.52 -4.88 35.69
C GLY A 98 -20.72 -5.67 35.17
N HIS A 99 -21.80 -4.96 34.85
CA HIS A 99 -23.05 -5.53 34.35
C HIS A 99 -23.40 -4.93 32.98
N CYS A 100 -23.52 -5.79 31.97
CA CYS A 100 -23.75 -5.39 30.59
C CYS A 100 -24.36 -6.50 29.75
N ARG A 101 -24.63 -6.15 28.49
CA ARG A 101 -24.99 -7.09 27.43
C ARG A 101 -24.05 -6.95 26.25
N VAL A 102 -23.61 -8.10 25.72
CA VAL A 102 -22.84 -8.20 24.48
C VAL A 102 -23.74 -8.74 23.39
N ASP A 103 -23.93 -7.96 22.32
CA ASP A 103 -24.71 -8.37 21.14
C ASP A 103 -23.78 -8.58 19.95
N VAL A 104 -23.90 -9.73 19.28
CA VAL A 104 -23.10 -10.10 18.12
C VAL A 104 -23.91 -9.91 16.85
N TYR A 105 -23.29 -9.25 15.88
CA TYR A 105 -23.89 -8.94 14.59
C TYR A 105 -23.06 -9.50 13.45
N ARG A 106 -23.72 -9.66 12.30
CA ARG A 106 -23.06 -9.84 11.02
C ARG A 106 -23.67 -8.97 9.95
N SER A 107 -22.97 -8.84 8.84
CA SER A 107 -23.49 -8.21 7.62
C SER A 107 -23.60 -9.20 6.46
N LYS A 108 -24.55 -8.95 5.56
CA LYS A 108 -24.52 -9.51 4.20
C LYS A 108 -23.57 -8.71 3.32
N ALA A 109 -23.25 -9.21 2.12
CA ALA A 109 -22.42 -8.51 1.13
C ALA A 109 -22.97 -7.15 0.64
N ASP A 110 -24.26 -6.86 0.90
CA ASP A 110 -24.90 -5.57 0.60
C ASP A 110 -24.89 -4.59 1.77
N GLY A 111 -24.20 -4.92 2.87
CA GLY A 111 -24.13 -4.11 4.09
C GLY A 111 -25.33 -4.25 5.02
N SER A 112 -26.32 -5.10 4.72
CA SER A 112 -27.45 -5.32 5.62
C SER A 112 -27.01 -6.01 6.91
N ARG A 113 -27.21 -5.32 8.05
CA ARG A 113 -26.94 -5.84 9.41
C ARG A 113 -27.96 -6.89 9.84
N ILE A 114 -27.49 -7.94 10.49
CA ILE A 114 -28.27 -9.04 11.07
C ILE A 114 -27.75 -9.29 12.48
N HIS A 115 -28.65 -9.28 13.47
CA HIS A 115 -28.35 -9.74 14.83
C HIS A 115 -28.22 -11.27 14.84
N VAL A 116 -27.18 -11.78 15.51
CA VAL A 116 -26.83 -13.21 15.52
C VAL A 116 -27.12 -13.84 16.88
N ASP A 117 -26.59 -13.26 17.95
CA ASP A 117 -26.76 -13.72 19.33
C ASP A 117 -26.57 -12.52 20.28
N GLY A 118 -27.03 -12.64 21.52
CA GLY A 118 -26.84 -11.62 22.55
C GLY A 118 -26.90 -12.23 23.93
N ARG A 119 -25.93 -11.89 24.78
CA ARG A 119 -25.81 -12.43 26.15
C ARG A 119 -25.54 -11.34 27.16
N GLU A 120 -26.21 -11.44 28.27
CA GLU A 120 -25.97 -10.64 29.47
C GLU A 120 -24.74 -11.19 30.21
N PHE A 121 -24.05 -10.31 30.93
CA PHE A 121 -22.90 -10.61 31.78
C PHE A 121 -23.01 -9.79 33.07
N GLU A 122 -22.80 -10.43 34.22
CA GLU A 122 -22.64 -9.79 35.52
C GLU A 122 -21.37 -10.27 36.24
N ASP A 123 -20.83 -9.46 37.16
CA ASP A 123 -19.65 -9.81 37.95
C ASP A 123 -19.82 -11.16 38.66
N GLY A 124 -18.90 -12.10 38.38
CA GLY A 124 -18.94 -13.47 38.87
C GLY A 124 -19.27 -14.50 37.78
N ASP A 125 -19.76 -14.04 36.62
CA ASP A 125 -19.88 -14.88 35.43
C ASP A 125 -18.52 -15.25 34.84
N ALA A 126 -18.49 -16.36 34.11
CA ALA A 126 -17.36 -16.72 33.26
C ALA A 126 -17.30 -15.81 32.02
N ASP A 127 -16.14 -15.74 31.37
CA ASP A 127 -15.99 -15.04 30.09
C ASP A 127 -17.02 -15.52 29.07
N LEU A 128 -17.50 -14.60 28.25
CA LEU A 128 -18.46 -14.91 27.19
C LEU A 128 -17.72 -15.47 25.96
N GLU A 129 -18.17 -16.63 25.47
CA GLU A 129 -17.80 -17.16 24.15
C GLU A 129 -18.99 -17.30 23.19
N PHE A 130 -18.81 -16.83 21.96
CA PHE A 130 -19.77 -16.98 20.87
C PHE A 130 -19.12 -17.75 19.72
N VAL A 131 -19.65 -18.93 19.40
CA VAL A 131 -19.21 -19.73 18.24
C VAL A 131 -20.06 -19.35 17.03
N LEU A 132 -19.43 -18.86 15.97
CA LEU A 132 -20.08 -18.16 14.87
C LEU A 132 -19.76 -18.84 13.55
N ASP A 133 -20.79 -19.27 12.85
CA ASP A 133 -20.70 -19.96 11.55
C ASP A 133 -20.21 -19.01 10.44
N LEU A 134 -19.20 -19.45 9.67
CA LEU A 134 -18.70 -18.73 8.49
C LEU A 134 -19.45 -19.12 7.20
N GLY A 135 -20.34 -20.11 7.22
CA GLY A 135 -21.13 -20.55 6.07
C GLY A 135 -21.78 -19.41 5.24
N PRO A 136 -22.46 -18.43 5.85
CA PRO A 136 -23.22 -17.37 5.16
C PRO A 136 -22.42 -16.24 4.49
N PHE A 137 -21.09 -16.35 4.35
CA PHE A 137 -20.20 -15.26 3.89
C PHE A 137 -19.48 -15.54 2.56
N GLU A 138 -20.15 -16.14 1.58
CA GLU A 138 -19.56 -16.55 0.29
C GLU A 138 -18.89 -15.39 -0.49
N ASP A 139 -19.61 -14.29 -0.62
CA ASP A 139 -19.24 -13.14 -1.47
C ASP A 139 -19.11 -11.82 -0.69
N GLY A 140 -19.26 -11.87 0.63
CA GLY A 140 -19.08 -10.70 1.48
C GLY A 140 -19.62 -10.88 2.90
N GLY A 141 -19.34 -9.88 3.72
CA GLY A 141 -19.82 -9.71 5.08
C GLY A 141 -18.70 -9.79 6.13
N TRP A 142 -19.04 -9.16 7.24
CA TRP A 142 -18.25 -9.00 8.46
C TRP A 142 -19.04 -9.53 9.65
N ILE A 143 -18.34 -9.84 10.74
CA ILE A 143 -18.92 -10.13 12.06
C ILE A 143 -18.33 -9.12 13.05
N TRP A 144 -19.14 -8.60 13.97
CA TRP A 144 -18.66 -7.75 15.06
C TRP A 144 -19.56 -7.91 16.29
N PHE A 145 -19.20 -7.23 17.38
CA PHE A 145 -20.01 -7.17 18.58
C PHE A 145 -20.16 -5.73 19.08
N ASP A 146 -21.23 -5.48 19.80
CA ASP A 146 -21.51 -4.22 20.50
C ASP A 146 -21.66 -4.52 21.99
N VAL A 147 -21.29 -3.55 22.84
CA VAL A 147 -21.45 -3.63 24.29
C VAL A 147 -22.42 -2.54 24.72
N THR A 148 -23.52 -2.94 25.35
CA THR A 148 -24.50 -2.04 25.98
C THR A 148 -24.43 -2.25 27.49
N THR A 149 -24.15 -1.20 28.23
CA THR A 149 -23.80 -1.28 29.65
C THR A 149 -24.95 -0.83 30.55
N ASP A 150 -25.20 -1.56 31.64
CA ASP A 150 -26.14 -1.14 32.67
C ASP A 150 -25.40 -0.39 33.80
N THR A 151 -24.20 -0.87 34.17
CA THR A 151 -23.28 -0.20 35.11
C THR A 151 -22.03 0.31 34.41
N ASP A 152 -21.10 0.92 35.16
CA ASP A 152 -19.72 1.02 34.69
C ASP A 152 -19.19 -0.38 34.35
N VAL A 153 -18.54 -0.52 33.20
CA VAL A 153 -18.06 -1.79 32.65
C VAL A 153 -16.63 -1.63 32.16
N VAL A 154 -15.79 -2.63 32.41
CA VAL A 154 -14.48 -2.72 31.77
C VAL A 154 -14.47 -3.92 30.84
N LEU A 155 -14.22 -3.68 29.56
CA LEU A 155 -13.78 -4.74 28.64
C LEU A 155 -12.29 -4.95 28.91
N GLU A 156 -11.96 -6.02 29.63
CA GLU A 156 -10.60 -6.35 30.05
C GLU A 156 -9.77 -6.87 28.88
N ALA A 157 -10.39 -7.74 28.07
CA ALA A 157 -9.81 -8.25 26.84
C ALA A 157 -10.92 -8.82 25.94
N ALA A 158 -10.70 -8.76 24.63
CA ALA A 158 -11.51 -9.50 23.67
C ALA A 158 -10.69 -9.92 22.45
N GLY A 159 -11.12 -10.98 21.78
CA GLY A 159 -10.46 -11.46 20.58
C GLY A 159 -11.28 -12.45 19.78
N TRP A 160 -10.89 -12.60 18.51
CA TRP A 160 -11.39 -13.60 17.59
C TRP A 160 -10.43 -14.78 17.56
N TYR A 161 -10.97 -15.98 17.72
CA TYR A 161 -10.21 -17.22 17.84
C TYR A 161 -10.71 -18.26 16.85
N ALA A 162 -9.81 -19.11 16.37
CA ALA A 162 -10.19 -20.35 15.74
C ALA A 162 -10.62 -21.37 16.81
N PRO A 163 -11.59 -22.24 16.51
CA PRO A 163 -11.98 -23.36 17.40
C PRO A 163 -10.95 -24.51 17.40
N THR A 164 -9.84 -24.35 16.68
CA THR A 164 -8.79 -25.36 16.53
C THR A 164 -7.40 -24.72 16.67
N GLU A 165 -6.41 -25.52 17.02
CA GLU A 165 -5.02 -25.08 17.09
C GLU A 165 -4.52 -24.59 15.73
N ALA A 166 -3.70 -23.54 15.74
CA ALA A 166 -3.15 -22.98 14.52
C ALA A 166 -2.16 -23.98 13.86
N PRO A 167 -2.30 -24.29 12.56
CA PRO A 167 -1.41 -25.22 11.87
C PRO A 167 0.04 -24.70 11.76
N GLY A 168 0.99 -25.63 11.66
CA GLY A 168 2.39 -25.33 11.36
C GLY A 168 3.10 -24.46 12.42
N ARG A 169 4.32 -24.02 12.09
CA ARG A 169 5.10 -23.11 12.94
C ARG A 169 4.65 -21.66 12.69
N GLY A 170 4.33 -20.93 13.74
CA GLY A 170 3.96 -19.52 13.65
C GLY A 170 5.14 -18.60 13.86
N SER A 171 6.06 -18.54 12.90
CA SER A 171 7.19 -17.60 12.95
C SER A 171 7.45 -16.90 11.61
N VAL A 172 8.06 -15.73 11.66
CA VAL A 172 8.25 -14.85 10.51
C VAL A 172 9.62 -14.18 10.50
N ALA A 173 10.22 -14.07 9.32
CA ALA A 173 11.32 -13.15 9.05
C ALA A 173 10.75 -11.85 8.49
N VAL A 174 10.91 -10.74 9.22
CA VAL A 174 10.44 -9.42 8.80
C VAL A 174 11.56 -8.71 8.04
N GLY A 175 11.24 -8.02 6.95
CA GLY A 175 12.21 -7.22 6.22
C GLY A 175 11.73 -5.81 5.95
N ILE A 176 12.64 -4.85 6.16
CA ILE A 176 12.41 -3.41 5.99
C ILE A 176 13.59 -2.82 5.20
N PRO A 177 13.48 -2.55 3.90
CA PRO A 177 14.52 -1.84 3.17
C PRO A 177 14.50 -0.36 3.58
N THR A 178 15.67 0.28 3.67
CA THR A 178 15.73 1.72 3.97
C THR A 178 16.70 2.48 3.07
N PHE A 179 16.36 3.74 2.76
CA PHE A 179 17.22 4.64 2.02
C PHE A 179 17.09 6.08 2.54
N ASN A 180 18.10 6.54 3.28
CA ASN A 180 18.21 7.92 3.78
C ASN A 180 17.03 8.40 4.66
N ARG A 181 16.32 7.47 5.29
CA ARG A 181 15.22 7.72 6.25
C ARG A 181 15.48 7.06 7.61
N PRO A 182 16.66 7.32 8.22
CA PRO A 182 17.06 6.62 9.43
C PRO A 182 16.06 6.79 10.58
N THR A 183 15.47 7.98 10.74
CA THR A 183 14.46 8.25 11.78
C THR A 183 13.20 7.39 11.63
N ASP A 184 12.72 7.17 10.40
CA ASP A 184 11.53 6.37 10.14
C ASP A 184 11.85 4.88 10.34
N ALA A 185 13.02 4.43 9.86
CA ALA A 185 13.51 3.07 10.09
C ALA A 185 13.62 2.72 11.59
N VAL A 186 14.17 3.62 12.42
CA VAL A 186 14.24 3.40 13.88
C VAL A 186 12.83 3.30 14.50
N LYS A 187 11.87 4.12 14.06
CA LYS A 187 10.48 4.03 14.55
C LYS A 187 9.84 2.70 14.16
N ALA A 188 10.06 2.22 12.95
CA ALA A 188 9.55 0.91 12.51
C ALA A 188 10.13 -0.24 13.36
N LEU A 189 11.44 -0.22 13.62
CA LEU A 189 12.10 -1.20 14.50
C LEU A 189 11.53 -1.17 15.93
N ALA A 190 11.34 0.03 16.49
CA ALA A 190 10.76 0.19 17.82
C ALA A 190 9.29 -0.28 17.86
N ALA A 191 8.51 -0.03 16.81
CA ALA A 191 7.12 -0.47 16.73
C ALA A 191 6.99 -2.01 16.71
N LEU A 192 7.85 -2.71 15.96
CA LEU A 192 7.91 -4.18 15.99
C LEU A 192 8.27 -4.72 17.37
N ALA A 193 9.11 -4.00 18.13
CA ALA A 193 9.50 -4.39 19.47
C ALA A 193 8.50 -4.00 20.58
N SER A 194 7.48 -3.21 20.24
CA SER A 194 6.55 -2.65 21.23
C SER A 194 5.52 -3.66 21.75
N ASP A 195 5.27 -4.76 21.01
CA ASP A 195 4.29 -5.78 21.35
C ASP A 195 4.98 -7.13 21.58
N PRO A 196 4.96 -7.67 22.81
CA PRO A 196 5.60 -8.94 23.13
C PRO A 196 5.10 -10.12 22.28
N LEU A 197 3.81 -10.18 21.93
CA LEU A 197 3.27 -11.28 21.12
C LEU A 197 3.80 -11.23 19.68
N VAL A 198 4.05 -10.03 19.16
CA VAL A 198 4.69 -9.84 17.85
C VAL A 198 6.15 -10.23 17.93
N LEU A 199 6.87 -9.81 18.97
CA LEU A 199 8.26 -10.21 19.18
C LEU A 199 8.44 -11.73 19.27
N ASP A 200 7.50 -12.44 19.92
CA ASP A 200 7.57 -13.89 20.11
C ASP A 200 7.49 -14.68 18.80
N VAL A 201 6.93 -14.11 17.74
CA VAL A 201 6.82 -14.76 16.42
C VAL A 201 7.90 -14.31 15.43
N ILE A 202 8.68 -13.28 15.73
CA ILE A 202 9.74 -12.78 14.84
C ILE A 202 11.02 -13.60 15.04
N ASP A 203 11.39 -14.37 14.02
CA ASP A 203 12.67 -15.10 13.96
C ASP A 203 13.83 -14.16 13.61
N ALA A 204 13.60 -13.20 12.71
CA ALA A 204 14.61 -12.26 12.23
C ALA A 204 13.97 -10.94 11.77
N VAL A 205 14.73 -9.85 11.88
CA VAL A 205 14.46 -8.55 11.25
C VAL A 205 15.64 -8.22 10.35
N ILE A 206 15.39 -8.16 9.04
CA ILE A 206 16.42 -8.00 8.00
C ILE A 206 16.25 -6.62 7.38
N MET A 207 17.26 -5.76 7.53
CA MET A 207 17.20 -4.38 7.03
C MET A 207 18.34 -4.09 6.05
N PRO A 208 18.08 -4.14 4.73
CA PRO A 208 18.99 -3.59 3.74
C PRO A 208 19.05 -2.06 3.85
N ASP A 209 20.18 -1.54 4.35
CA ASP A 209 20.45 -0.10 4.40
C ASP A 209 21.17 0.31 3.12
N GLN A 210 20.39 0.88 2.20
CA GLN A 210 20.83 1.32 0.87
C GLN A 210 21.30 2.78 0.86
N GLY A 211 21.21 3.47 2.00
CA GLY A 211 21.41 4.90 2.14
C GLY A 211 22.85 5.31 2.43
N THR A 212 23.09 6.62 2.39
CA THR A 212 24.32 7.25 2.89
C THR A 212 24.16 7.84 4.28
N ARG A 213 22.93 8.14 4.70
CA ARG A 213 22.55 8.42 6.08
C ARG A 213 22.11 7.10 6.73
N LYS A 214 22.99 6.52 7.53
CA LYS A 214 22.81 5.16 8.06
C LYS A 214 21.88 5.11 9.25
N VAL A 215 21.07 4.06 9.31
CA VAL A 215 20.14 3.80 10.43
C VAL A 215 20.88 3.59 11.75
N VAL A 216 22.06 2.97 11.70
CA VAL A 216 22.87 2.66 12.89
C VAL A 216 23.39 3.91 13.61
N ASP A 217 23.43 5.04 12.91
CA ASP A 217 23.91 6.33 13.43
C ASP A 217 22.77 7.21 13.99
N GLU A 218 21.51 6.75 13.91
CA GLU A 218 20.33 7.52 14.29
C GLU A 218 20.06 7.47 15.80
N PRO A 219 19.65 8.58 16.42
CA PRO A 219 19.14 8.57 17.79
C PRO A 219 18.00 7.56 17.98
N GLY A 220 18.09 6.76 19.04
CA GLY A 220 17.11 5.71 19.35
C GLY A 220 17.43 4.33 18.73
N TYR A 221 18.34 4.24 17.76
CA TYR A 221 18.72 2.96 17.15
C TYR A 221 19.20 1.93 18.20
N ALA A 222 20.08 2.33 19.12
CA ALA A 222 20.64 1.42 20.12
C ALA A 222 19.56 0.77 21.01
N GLU A 223 18.51 1.52 21.35
CA GLU A 223 17.38 1.01 22.15
C GLU A 223 16.52 0.04 21.34
N ALA A 224 16.15 0.42 20.11
CA ALA A 224 15.37 -0.44 19.22
C ALA A 224 16.11 -1.75 18.88
N ALA A 225 17.41 -1.65 18.59
CA ALA A 225 18.28 -2.79 18.31
C ALA A 225 18.43 -3.69 19.54
N ALA A 226 18.56 -3.13 20.75
CA ALA A 226 18.64 -3.92 21.98
C ALA A 226 17.34 -4.70 22.25
N ALA A 227 16.18 -4.10 21.97
CA ALA A 227 14.88 -4.77 22.13
C ALA A 227 14.68 -5.92 21.13
N LEU A 228 15.18 -5.79 19.91
CA LEU A 228 15.18 -6.87 18.91
C LEU A 228 16.29 -7.90 19.16
N GLY A 229 17.38 -7.51 19.81
CA GLY A 229 18.49 -8.40 20.15
C GLY A 229 19.14 -9.03 18.92
N GLY A 230 19.54 -10.30 19.02
CA GLY A 230 20.20 -11.03 17.93
C GLY A 230 19.33 -11.32 16.71
N ARG A 231 18.06 -10.88 16.71
CA ARG A 231 17.14 -11.02 15.57
C ARG A 231 17.38 -9.96 14.49
N LEU A 232 17.89 -8.78 14.86
CA LEU A 232 18.10 -7.68 13.91
C LEU A 232 19.43 -7.82 13.19
N THR A 233 19.41 -7.78 11.85
CA THR A 233 20.60 -7.71 11.01
C THR A 233 20.46 -6.56 10.00
N ILE A 234 21.45 -5.66 10.00
CA ILE A 234 21.58 -4.59 9.00
C ILE A 234 22.50 -5.08 7.88
N HIS A 235 22.10 -4.86 6.64
CA HIS A 235 22.88 -5.20 5.45
C HIS A 235 23.17 -3.96 4.62
N ASP A 236 24.40 -3.46 4.67
CA ASP A 236 24.83 -2.37 3.79
C ASP A 236 24.90 -2.85 2.33
N GLN A 237 24.31 -2.07 1.42
CA GLN A 237 24.43 -2.29 -0.02
C GLN A 237 24.25 -0.98 -0.81
N PRO A 238 24.61 -0.94 -2.11
CA PRO A 238 24.29 0.19 -2.98
C PRO A 238 22.78 0.43 -3.10
N ASN A 239 22.39 1.58 -3.67
CA ASN A 239 20.98 1.86 -3.96
C ASN A 239 20.51 1.05 -5.18
N LEU A 240 19.84 -0.06 -4.91
CA LEU A 240 19.24 -0.95 -5.90
C LEU A 240 17.71 -0.79 -5.97
N GLY A 241 17.18 0.28 -5.37
CA GLY A 241 15.76 0.59 -5.28
C GLY A 241 14.98 -0.39 -4.38
N GLY A 242 13.65 -0.33 -4.46
CA GLY A 242 12.75 -1.25 -3.76
C GLY A 242 13.02 -2.70 -4.17
N SER A 243 13.14 -2.99 -5.47
CA SER A 243 13.35 -4.35 -5.95
C SER A 243 14.62 -4.99 -5.37
N GLY A 244 15.72 -4.24 -5.27
CA GLY A 244 16.96 -4.72 -4.66
C GLY A 244 16.90 -4.85 -3.14
N GLY A 245 16.19 -3.95 -2.45
CA GLY A 245 15.93 -4.06 -1.02
C GLY A 245 15.12 -5.32 -0.67
N TYR A 246 13.96 -5.50 -1.30
CA TYR A 246 13.12 -6.67 -1.07
C TYR A 246 13.77 -7.98 -1.54
N SER A 247 14.55 -7.95 -2.63
CA SER A 247 15.34 -9.12 -3.04
C SER A 247 16.39 -9.49 -2.01
N ARG A 248 17.04 -8.50 -1.39
CA ARG A 248 18.01 -8.75 -0.31
C ARG A 248 17.32 -9.37 0.90
N ILE A 249 16.17 -8.85 1.30
CA ILE A 249 15.37 -9.41 2.40
C ILE A 249 15.07 -10.89 2.15
N MET A 250 14.49 -11.21 0.99
CA MET A 250 14.12 -12.57 0.65
C MET A 250 15.33 -13.49 0.54
N TYR A 251 16.42 -13.00 -0.06
CA TYR A 251 17.68 -13.74 -0.14
C TYR A 251 18.20 -14.11 1.25
N GLU A 252 18.33 -13.14 2.15
CA GLU A 252 18.85 -13.35 3.50
C GLU A 252 17.89 -14.20 4.34
N ALA A 253 16.57 -14.01 4.23
CA ALA A 253 15.58 -14.82 4.91
C ALA A 253 15.67 -16.29 4.50
N LEU A 254 15.81 -16.56 3.19
CA LEU A 254 15.97 -17.92 2.67
C LEU A 254 17.32 -18.54 3.06
N LYS A 255 18.38 -17.74 3.20
CA LYS A 255 19.74 -18.20 3.47
C LYS A 255 20.04 -18.41 4.95
N THR A 256 19.57 -17.51 5.80
CA THR A 256 20.02 -17.40 7.20
C THR A 256 18.96 -17.82 8.22
N THR A 257 17.72 -18.04 7.77
CA THR A 257 16.61 -18.48 8.62
C THR A 257 15.92 -19.71 8.05
N ASP A 258 15.18 -20.43 8.88
CA ASP A 258 14.23 -21.47 8.49
C ASP A 258 12.77 -21.00 8.63
N SER A 259 12.56 -19.67 8.68
CA SER A 259 11.24 -19.07 8.92
C SER A 259 10.26 -19.44 7.81
N PRO A 260 9.05 -19.93 8.12
CA PRO A 260 8.07 -20.38 7.13
C PRO A 260 7.44 -19.22 6.35
N TYR A 261 7.53 -18.00 6.87
CA TYR A 261 6.99 -16.80 6.25
C TYR A 261 8.02 -15.67 6.23
N VAL A 262 8.00 -14.89 5.16
CA VAL A 262 8.75 -13.64 5.03
C VAL A 262 7.74 -12.51 4.94
N LEU A 263 7.81 -11.53 5.83
CA LEU A 263 6.95 -10.35 5.82
C LEU A 263 7.74 -9.14 5.31
N TYR A 264 7.38 -8.66 4.13
CA TYR A 264 7.84 -7.38 3.64
C TYR A 264 7.09 -6.23 4.30
N MET A 265 7.83 -5.20 4.71
CA MET A 265 7.32 -3.92 5.20
C MET A 265 8.21 -2.77 4.66
N ASP A 266 7.70 -1.53 4.69
CA ASP A 266 8.47 -0.34 4.30
C ASP A 266 9.07 0.40 5.51
N ASP A 267 9.98 1.36 5.27
CA ASP A 267 10.58 2.17 6.34
C ASP A 267 9.74 3.40 6.73
N ASP A 268 9.00 4.01 5.81
CA ASP A 268 8.20 5.21 6.04
C ASP A 268 6.72 4.94 6.38
N ILE A 269 6.53 4.00 7.31
CA ILE A 269 5.21 3.57 7.81
C ILE A 269 5.03 3.82 9.31
N GLU A 270 3.77 3.95 9.74
CA GLU A 270 3.38 3.62 11.12
C GLU A 270 2.74 2.23 11.16
N ILE A 271 3.16 1.42 12.12
CA ILE A 271 2.76 0.01 12.23
C ILE A 271 1.70 -0.13 13.31
N GLU A 272 0.60 -0.80 12.99
CA GLU A 272 -0.24 -1.47 13.98
C GLU A 272 0.33 -2.87 14.22
N PRO A 273 1.00 -3.16 15.36
CA PRO A 273 1.77 -4.40 15.52
C PRO A 273 0.91 -5.67 15.38
N ASP A 274 -0.36 -5.63 15.81
CA ASP A 274 -1.28 -6.76 15.69
C ASP A 274 -1.51 -7.18 14.22
N SER A 275 -1.32 -6.28 13.25
CA SER A 275 -1.38 -6.62 11.83
C SER A 275 -0.40 -7.74 11.45
N VAL A 276 0.77 -7.82 12.10
CA VAL A 276 1.74 -8.90 11.88
C VAL A 276 1.14 -10.25 12.29
N LEU A 277 0.47 -10.29 13.46
CA LEU A 277 -0.18 -11.50 13.99
C LEU A 277 -1.38 -11.91 13.13
N ARG A 278 -2.21 -10.96 12.68
CA ARG A 278 -3.35 -11.22 11.80
C ARG A 278 -2.88 -11.82 10.47
N ALA A 279 -1.80 -11.28 9.89
CA ALA A 279 -1.25 -11.77 8.63
C ALA A 279 -0.69 -13.19 8.79
N LEU A 280 0.00 -13.45 9.91
CA LEU A 280 0.51 -14.77 10.27
C LEU A 280 -0.63 -15.77 10.48
N ALA A 281 -1.67 -15.40 11.21
CA ALA A 281 -2.82 -16.26 11.47
C ALA A 281 -3.54 -16.64 10.16
N MET A 282 -3.82 -15.67 9.30
CA MET A 282 -4.40 -15.92 7.97
C MET A 282 -3.53 -16.88 7.15
N SER A 283 -2.20 -16.68 7.17
CA SER A 283 -1.25 -17.52 6.42
C SER A 283 -1.16 -18.95 6.94
N ARG A 284 -1.31 -19.16 8.26
CA ARG A 284 -1.28 -20.50 8.90
C ARG A 284 -2.55 -21.30 8.67
N PHE A 285 -3.69 -20.62 8.61
CA PHE A 285 -4.98 -21.25 8.34
C PHE A 285 -5.33 -21.32 6.85
N ALA A 286 -4.49 -20.79 5.95
CA ALA A 286 -4.76 -20.76 4.52
C ALA A 286 -4.99 -22.19 3.95
N LYS A 287 -6.01 -22.34 3.08
CA LYS A 287 -6.34 -23.63 2.40
C LYS A 287 -5.20 -24.11 1.50
N THR A 288 -4.51 -23.16 0.90
CA THR A 288 -3.32 -23.35 0.05
C THR A 288 -2.35 -22.22 0.39
N PRO A 289 -1.04 -22.46 0.32
CA PRO A 289 -0.06 -21.40 0.52
C PRO A 289 -0.36 -20.22 -0.42
N MET A 290 -0.29 -19.00 0.12
CA MET A 290 -0.74 -17.80 -0.58
C MET A 290 -0.07 -16.56 -0.01
N LEU A 291 -0.02 -15.48 -0.80
CA LEU A 291 0.44 -14.19 -0.33
C LEU A 291 -0.68 -13.51 0.47
N VAL A 292 -0.35 -13.01 1.66
CA VAL A 292 -1.29 -12.28 2.54
C VAL A 292 -0.82 -10.84 2.66
N GLY A 293 -1.53 -9.94 1.99
CA GLY A 293 -1.28 -8.51 1.97
C GLY A 293 -2.06 -7.75 3.04
N GLY A 294 -1.41 -6.76 3.63
CA GLY A 294 -2.05 -5.72 4.43
C GLY A 294 -2.51 -4.56 3.55
N GLN A 295 -3.60 -3.92 3.96
CA GLN A 295 -4.09 -2.68 3.40
C GLN A 295 -3.24 -1.47 3.85
N MET A 296 -3.41 -0.35 3.16
CA MET A 296 -2.74 0.90 3.48
C MET A 296 -3.78 1.92 3.97
N LEU A 297 -3.61 2.39 5.20
CA LEU A 297 -4.24 3.60 5.70
C LEU A 297 -3.37 4.81 5.32
N ASN A 298 -3.99 5.98 5.09
CA ASN A 298 -3.25 7.18 4.72
C ASN A 298 -2.54 7.79 5.95
N LEU A 299 -1.21 7.96 5.88
CA LEU A 299 -0.43 8.53 6.98
C LEU A 299 -0.76 10.01 7.28
N GLN A 300 -1.27 10.76 6.29
CA GLN A 300 -1.62 12.17 6.46
C GLN A 300 -3.08 12.36 6.91
N GLU A 301 -3.96 11.46 6.48
CA GLU A 301 -5.39 11.42 6.85
C GLU A 301 -5.68 10.06 7.50
N ARG A 302 -5.33 9.95 8.78
CA ARG A 302 -5.13 8.65 9.46
C ARG A 302 -6.39 7.80 9.65
N SER A 303 -7.60 8.31 9.38
CA SER A 303 -8.84 7.52 9.33
C SER A 303 -9.20 6.99 7.94
N HIS A 304 -8.40 7.31 6.91
CA HIS A 304 -8.72 7.00 5.53
C HIS A 304 -8.04 5.71 5.07
N LEU A 305 -8.84 4.78 4.52
CA LEU A 305 -8.35 3.62 3.81
C LEU A 305 -8.05 3.99 2.36
N HIS A 306 -6.83 3.67 1.91
CA HIS A 306 -6.42 3.93 0.54
C HIS A 306 -7.34 3.22 -0.46
N THR A 307 -7.53 1.91 -0.32
CA THR A 307 -8.54 1.12 -1.05
C THR A 307 -8.67 -0.27 -0.44
N MET A 308 -9.79 -0.96 -0.69
CA MET A 308 -9.99 -2.34 -0.21
C MET A 308 -9.08 -3.36 -0.91
N GLY A 309 -8.67 -3.08 -2.15
CA GLY A 309 -7.81 -3.95 -2.94
C GLY A 309 -7.69 -3.49 -4.39
N GLU A 310 -6.64 -3.95 -5.07
CA GLU A 310 -6.30 -3.53 -6.43
C GLU A 310 -6.13 -4.74 -7.38
N VAL A 311 -6.40 -4.52 -8.66
CA VAL A 311 -6.27 -5.50 -9.74
C VAL A 311 -5.54 -4.88 -10.92
N ILE A 312 -5.14 -5.70 -11.89
CA ILE A 312 -4.60 -5.20 -13.15
C ILE A 312 -5.70 -5.15 -14.21
N ASP A 313 -6.02 -3.96 -14.70
CA ASP A 313 -6.79 -3.82 -15.93
C ASP A 313 -5.97 -4.41 -17.07
N ARG A 314 -6.38 -5.58 -17.56
CA ARG A 314 -5.68 -6.32 -18.64
C ARG A 314 -5.74 -5.60 -19.98
N GLY A 315 -6.69 -4.69 -20.19
CA GLY A 315 -6.81 -3.91 -21.42
C GLY A 315 -5.68 -2.90 -21.56
N ALA A 316 -5.40 -2.16 -20.49
CA ALA A 316 -4.30 -1.20 -20.45
C ALA A 316 -3.00 -1.81 -19.89
N VAL A 317 -3.06 -2.92 -19.15
CA VAL A 317 -2.00 -3.40 -18.25
C VAL A 317 -1.63 -2.30 -17.26
N MET A 318 -2.59 -1.84 -16.47
CA MET A 318 -2.39 -0.83 -15.43
C MET A 318 -3.09 -1.31 -14.17
N TRP A 319 -2.45 -1.17 -13.01
CA TRP A 319 -3.16 -1.40 -11.75
C TRP A 319 -4.29 -0.37 -11.59
N THR A 320 -5.36 -0.79 -10.92
CA THR A 320 -6.54 0.01 -10.64
C THR A 320 -7.23 -0.58 -9.41
N GLY A 321 -8.10 0.20 -8.79
CA GLY A 321 -9.03 -0.31 -7.77
C GLY A 321 -9.77 -1.53 -8.31
N ALA A 322 -9.88 -2.57 -7.48
CA ALA A 322 -10.64 -3.76 -7.80
C ALA A 322 -12.11 -3.42 -8.11
N PRO A 323 -12.85 -4.28 -8.84
CA PRO A 323 -14.28 -4.08 -9.01
C PRO A 323 -14.98 -3.90 -7.66
N HIS A 324 -15.77 -2.83 -7.54
CA HIS A 324 -16.43 -2.43 -6.30
C HIS A 324 -15.51 -1.94 -5.17
N ALA A 325 -14.21 -1.72 -5.42
CA ALA A 325 -13.35 -1.00 -4.50
C ALA A 325 -13.26 0.48 -4.94
N GLU A 326 -13.44 1.37 -3.98
CA GLU A 326 -13.21 2.81 -4.15
C GLU A 326 -11.90 3.19 -3.46
N TYR A 327 -11.33 4.32 -3.87
CA TYR A 327 -10.16 4.87 -3.20
C TYR A 327 -10.60 5.87 -2.13
N ASP A 328 -9.79 6.00 -1.08
CA ASP A 328 -9.89 7.06 -0.07
C ASP A 328 -11.20 7.03 0.75
N HIS A 329 -11.45 5.89 1.42
CA HIS A 329 -12.62 5.73 2.29
C HIS A 329 -12.32 6.24 3.70
N ASP A 330 -12.98 7.33 4.12
CA ASP A 330 -12.86 7.90 5.47
C ASP A 330 -13.81 7.22 6.47
N PHE A 331 -13.26 6.41 7.37
CA PHE A 331 -14.03 5.73 8.42
C PHE A 331 -14.58 6.67 9.51
N SER A 332 -14.00 7.87 9.68
CA SER A 332 -14.49 8.84 10.68
C SER A 332 -15.81 9.48 10.28
N LYS A 333 -16.05 9.58 8.97
CA LYS A 333 -17.26 10.15 8.38
C LYS A 333 -18.25 9.09 7.93
N TYR A 334 -17.74 7.99 7.40
CA TYR A 334 -18.51 6.88 6.86
C TYR A 334 -18.11 5.60 7.62
N PRO A 335 -18.64 5.38 8.84
CA PRO A 335 -18.34 4.19 9.62
C PRO A 335 -18.72 2.94 8.84
N LEU A 336 -18.19 1.78 9.24
CA LEU A 336 -18.49 0.51 8.58
C LEU A 336 -20.01 0.21 8.57
N SER A 337 -20.74 0.69 9.57
CA SER A 337 -22.19 0.57 9.69
C SER A 337 -23.00 1.44 8.69
N ASP A 338 -22.38 2.41 8.01
CA ASP A 338 -23.04 3.30 7.04
C ASP A 338 -23.41 2.55 5.76
N ARG A 339 -24.71 2.30 5.56
CA ARG A 339 -25.22 1.56 4.41
C ARG A 339 -25.21 2.34 3.09
N ASP A 340 -25.15 3.66 3.14
CA ASP A 340 -25.22 4.47 1.94
C ASP A 340 -23.83 4.63 1.32
N ASN A 341 -22.82 4.85 2.17
CA ASN A 341 -21.44 5.13 1.75
C ASN A 341 -20.49 3.93 1.91
N SER A 342 -20.69 3.08 2.92
CA SER A 342 -19.75 1.98 3.25
C SER A 342 -20.15 0.60 2.72
N LYS A 343 -21.31 0.48 2.04
CA LYS A 343 -21.83 -0.83 1.57
C LYS A 343 -20.83 -1.68 0.79
N GLN A 344 -19.94 -1.05 0.01
CA GLN A 344 -18.98 -1.80 -0.81
C GLN A 344 -17.88 -2.46 0.02
N LEU A 345 -17.59 -1.93 1.22
CA LEU A 345 -16.66 -2.54 2.17
C LEU A 345 -17.15 -3.90 2.68
N HIS A 346 -18.45 -4.19 2.56
CA HIS A 346 -19.02 -5.48 2.93
C HIS A 346 -18.89 -6.53 1.84
N ARG A 347 -18.44 -6.20 0.63
CA ARG A 347 -18.11 -7.21 -0.38
C ARG A 347 -16.75 -7.83 -0.09
N ARG A 348 -16.59 -9.10 -0.44
CA ARG A 348 -15.25 -9.69 -0.56
C ARG A 348 -14.61 -9.16 -1.84
N ILE A 349 -13.48 -8.48 -1.71
CA ILE A 349 -12.74 -7.89 -2.81
C ILE A 349 -11.56 -8.81 -3.15
N ASP A 350 -11.58 -9.34 -4.38
CA ASP A 350 -10.49 -10.16 -4.90
C ASP A 350 -9.46 -9.28 -5.62
N VAL A 351 -8.18 -9.64 -5.46
CA VAL A 351 -7.04 -8.86 -5.94
C VAL A 351 -6.15 -9.67 -6.89
N ASP A 352 -5.35 -8.97 -7.69
CA ASP A 352 -4.26 -9.62 -8.46
C ASP A 352 -2.92 -9.60 -7.72
N GLY A 353 -2.78 -8.75 -6.70
CA GLY A 353 -1.55 -8.54 -5.94
C GLY A 353 -1.76 -7.59 -4.75
N ASN A 354 -0.69 -7.32 -4.01
CA ASN A 354 -0.67 -6.35 -2.91
C ASN A 354 0.68 -5.65 -2.92
N GLY A 355 0.70 -4.37 -2.58
CA GLY A 355 1.96 -3.63 -2.43
C GLY A 355 2.80 -4.17 -1.28
N TRP A 356 4.10 -3.90 -1.33
CA TRP A 356 5.08 -4.43 -0.38
C TRP A 356 5.26 -3.61 0.90
N TRP A 357 4.45 -2.57 1.09
CA TRP A 357 4.33 -1.88 2.38
C TRP A 357 3.94 -2.83 3.52
N MET A 358 3.18 -3.89 3.21
CA MET A 358 2.92 -5.02 4.09
C MET A 358 2.48 -6.24 3.28
N CYS A 359 3.37 -7.22 3.06
CA CYS A 359 3.03 -8.45 2.34
C CYS A 359 3.74 -9.67 2.92
N MET A 360 2.96 -10.62 3.42
CA MET A 360 3.46 -11.90 3.92
C MET A 360 3.52 -12.92 2.79
N ILE A 361 4.70 -13.50 2.60
CA ILE A 361 5.03 -14.43 1.52
C ILE A 361 5.45 -15.76 2.17
N PRO A 362 4.79 -16.89 1.85
CA PRO A 362 5.26 -18.20 2.27
C PRO A 362 6.65 -18.47 1.71
N ARG A 363 7.54 -19.00 2.55
CA ARG A 363 8.90 -19.36 2.18
C ARG A 363 8.94 -20.22 0.92
N GLU A 364 8.08 -21.23 0.87
CA GLU A 364 7.98 -22.15 -0.26
C GLU A 364 7.65 -21.45 -1.58
N THR A 365 6.88 -20.35 -1.54
CA THR A 365 6.53 -19.57 -2.73
C THR A 365 7.79 -18.95 -3.32
N ALA A 366 8.61 -18.30 -2.49
CA ALA A 366 9.87 -17.69 -2.92
C ALA A 366 10.90 -18.73 -3.37
N GLU A 367 10.96 -19.90 -2.71
CA GLU A 367 11.79 -21.02 -3.15
C GLU A 367 11.33 -21.57 -4.51
N LYS A 368 10.02 -21.56 -4.78
CA LYS A 368 9.45 -22.07 -6.02
C LYS A 368 9.60 -21.13 -7.20
N ILE A 369 9.37 -19.83 -7.00
CA ILE A 369 9.29 -18.86 -8.11
C ILE A 369 10.53 -18.00 -8.25
N GLY A 370 11.41 -17.96 -7.25
CA GLY A 370 12.60 -17.10 -7.22
C GLY A 370 12.35 -15.75 -6.53
N LEU A 371 13.33 -14.86 -6.66
CA LEU A 371 13.37 -13.51 -6.08
C LEU A 371 12.59 -12.50 -6.93
N PRO A 372 12.36 -11.26 -6.44
CA PRO A 372 11.83 -10.16 -7.25
C PRO A 372 12.57 -9.92 -8.58
N MET A 373 11.84 -9.39 -9.56
CA MET A 373 12.42 -8.90 -10.81
C MET A 373 13.30 -7.65 -10.55
N PRO A 374 14.48 -7.49 -11.16
CA PRO A 374 15.39 -6.36 -10.94
C PRO A 374 14.90 -5.08 -11.64
N LEU A 375 13.88 -4.42 -11.08
CA LEU A 375 13.16 -3.31 -11.70
C LEU A 375 13.45 -1.93 -11.10
N PHE A 376 14.33 -1.85 -10.10
CA PHE A 376 14.57 -0.67 -9.25
C PHE A 376 13.35 -0.31 -8.39
N ILE A 377 12.26 0.23 -8.95
CA ILE A 377 11.00 0.52 -8.24
C ILE A 377 9.79 0.31 -9.14
N LYS A 378 8.61 0.09 -8.54
CA LYS A 378 7.29 -0.05 -9.19
C LYS A 378 7.20 -1.32 -10.03
N TRP A 379 6.00 -1.92 -10.03
CA TRP A 379 5.64 -3.13 -10.77
C TRP A 379 6.32 -4.42 -10.29
N ASP A 380 7.30 -4.35 -9.39
CA ASP A 380 7.98 -5.50 -8.80
C ASP A 380 7.06 -6.32 -7.89
N ASP A 381 6.24 -5.64 -7.10
CA ASP A 381 5.13 -6.22 -6.33
C ASP A 381 4.11 -6.94 -7.23
N TRP A 382 3.64 -6.25 -8.28
CA TRP A 382 2.66 -6.76 -9.23
C TRP A 382 3.20 -7.93 -10.06
N GLU A 383 4.45 -7.85 -10.51
CA GLU A 383 5.13 -8.95 -11.22
C GLU A 383 5.20 -10.18 -10.34
N PHE A 384 5.66 -10.03 -9.10
CA PHE A 384 5.82 -11.15 -8.17
C PHE A 384 4.48 -11.81 -7.87
N ALA A 385 3.42 -11.02 -7.65
CA ALA A 385 2.07 -11.53 -7.42
C ALA A 385 1.49 -12.27 -8.64
N LEU A 386 1.68 -11.74 -9.86
CA LEU A 386 1.27 -12.42 -11.10
C LEU A 386 2.02 -13.74 -11.30
N ARG A 387 3.33 -13.75 -11.02
CA ARG A 387 4.18 -14.94 -11.10
C ARG A 387 3.79 -15.98 -10.03
N ALA A 388 3.52 -15.56 -8.81
CA ALA A 388 3.02 -16.41 -7.72
C ALA A 388 1.67 -17.05 -8.10
N LYS A 389 0.73 -16.26 -8.61
CA LYS A 389 -0.59 -16.73 -9.07
C LYS A 389 -0.46 -17.76 -10.20
N ALA A 390 0.45 -17.53 -11.15
CA ALA A 390 0.72 -18.48 -12.22
C ALA A 390 1.31 -19.82 -11.71
N ALA A 391 2.00 -19.79 -10.57
CA ALA A 391 2.54 -20.97 -9.88
C ALA A 391 1.55 -21.62 -8.89
N GLY A 392 0.32 -21.11 -8.77
CA GLY A 392 -0.72 -21.66 -7.90
C GLY A 392 -0.81 -21.01 -6.51
N TYR A 393 -0.07 -19.93 -6.26
CA TYR A 393 -0.08 -19.18 -5.00
C TYR A 393 -0.89 -17.88 -5.19
N PRO A 394 -2.18 -17.84 -4.81
CA PRO A 394 -2.99 -16.64 -4.95
C PRO A 394 -2.52 -15.53 -3.99
N THR A 395 -3.08 -14.34 -4.16
CA THR A 395 -2.90 -13.21 -3.23
C THR A 395 -4.24 -12.82 -2.63
N VAL A 396 -4.26 -12.46 -1.36
CA VAL A 396 -5.39 -11.80 -0.69
C VAL A 396 -4.92 -10.53 -0.01
N THR A 397 -5.69 -9.46 -0.13
CA THR A 397 -5.56 -8.27 0.72
C THR A 397 -6.62 -8.36 1.81
N VAL A 398 -6.22 -8.43 3.08
CA VAL A 398 -7.15 -8.73 4.18
C VAL A 398 -7.53 -7.44 4.91
N PRO A 399 -8.82 -7.07 4.95
CA PRO A 399 -9.27 -5.92 5.71
C PRO A 399 -8.97 -6.06 7.20
N GLY A 400 -8.64 -4.95 7.87
CA GLY A 400 -8.22 -4.95 9.27
C GLY A 400 -6.78 -5.40 9.51
N ILE A 401 -6.05 -5.80 8.46
CA ILE A 401 -4.57 -5.88 8.47
C ILE A 401 -4.08 -4.63 7.77
N ALA A 402 -3.43 -3.72 8.50
CA ALA A 402 -2.97 -2.47 7.90
C ALA A 402 -1.74 -1.87 8.57
N ILE A 403 -1.13 -0.97 7.82
CA ILE A 403 -0.16 0.03 8.27
C ILE A 403 -0.65 1.41 7.79
N TRP A 404 -0.08 2.48 8.33
CA TRP A 404 -0.24 3.82 7.76
C TRP A 404 0.97 4.16 6.90
N HIS A 405 0.74 4.65 5.69
CA HIS A 405 1.78 5.04 4.74
C HIS A 405 1.32 6.22 3.88
N MET A 406 2.24 6.96 3.28
CA MET A 406 1.89 8.08 2.40
C MET A 406 1.16 7.60 1.14
N ALA A 407 -0.07 8.08 0.93
CA ALA A 407 -0.85 7.78 -0.26
C ALA A 407 -0.20 8.34 -1.54
N TRP A 408 -0.59 7.76 -2.69
CA TRP A 408 -0.10 8.19 -4.00
C TRP A 408 -0.65 9.56 -4.44
N SER A 409 -1.81 9.95 -3.93
CA SER A 409 -2.47 11.24 -4.23
C SER A 409 -1.58 12.44 -3.92
N ASP A 410 -0.65 12.28 -2.97
CA ASP A 410 0.23 13.33 -2.48
C ASP A 410 1.63 13.29 -3.13
N LYS A 411 1.82 12.46 -4.17
CA LYS A 411 3.10 12.26 -4.87
C LYS A 411 3.02 12.66 -6.36
N ASP A 412 4.09 13.28 -6.88
CA ASP A 412 4.27 13.63 -8.30
C ASP A 412 4.77 12.44 -9.17
N ASP A 413 4.52 11.20 -8.76
CA ASP A 413 5.19 10.01 -9.32
C ASP A 413 4.83 9.70 -10.78
N ALA A 414 3.72 10.25 -11.27
CA ALA A 414 3.29 10.14 -12.65
C ALA A 414 3.97 11.14 -13.61
N ILE A 415 4.71 12.13 -13.10
CA ILE A 415 5.37 13.15 -13.94
C ILE A 415 6.87 13.30 -13.65
N ASP A 416 7.36 12.89 -12.49
CA ASP A 416 8.76 13.00 -12.13
C ASP A 416 9.64 11.86 -12.70
N TRP A 417 10.81 11.64 -12.11
CA TRP A 417 11.72 10.57 -12.52
C TRP A 417 11.10 9.16 -12.42
N GLN A 418 10.09 8.96 -11.57
CA GLN A 418 9.40 7.67 -11.41
C GLN A 418 8.60 7.32 -12.68
N ALA A 419 8.16 8.30 -13.48
CA ALA A 419 7.42 8.06 -14.72
C ALA A 419 8.21 7.22 -15.74
N TYR A 420 9.56 7.29 -15.71
CA TYR A 420 10.44 6.38 -16.45
C TYR A 420 10.23 4.92 -16.01
N PHE A 421 10.34 4.65 -14.71
CA PHE A 421 10.20 3.31 -14.15
C PHE A 421 8.77 2.79 -14.30
N HIS A 422 7.75 3.63 -14.10
CA HIS A 422 6.35 3.27 -14.35
C HIS A 422 6.14 2.71 -15.76
N LEU A 423 6.62 3.40 -16.80
CA LEU A 423 6.40 2.93 -18.18
C LEU A 423 7.32 1.76 -18.55
N ARG A 424 8.60 1.82 -18.21
CA ARG A 424 9.58 0.77 -18.53
C ARG A 424 9.16 -0.56 -17.91
N ASN A 425 8.85 -0.54 -16.61
CA ASN A 425 8.55 -1.76 -15.86
C ASN A 425 7.16 -2.30 -16.20
N ARG A 426 6.18 -1.44 -16.49
CA ARG A 426 4.89 -1.85 -17.08
C ARG A 426 5.08 -2.64 -18.37
N LEU A 427 5.98 -2.20 -19.24
CA LEU A 427 6.28 -2.90 -20.49
C LEU A 427 6.97 -4.25 -20.23
N VAL A 428 7.90 -4.31 -19.28
CA VAL A 428 8.54 -5.58 -18.84
C VAL A 428 7.48 -6.57 -18.36
N VAL A 429 6.63 -6.17 -17.40
CA VAL A 429 5.55 -7.03 -16.87
C VAL A 429 4.55 -7.43 -17.95
N ALA A 430 4.14 -6.48 -18.80
CA ALA A 430 3.28 -6.75 -19.95
C ALA A 430 3.87 -7.82 -20.88
N SER A 431 5.18 -7.75 -21.12
CA SER A 431 5.88 -8.67 -22.01
C SER A 431 5.96 -10.10 -21.48
N ILE A 432 5.92 -10.28 -20.15
CA ILE A 432 6.02 -11.58 -19.49
C ILE A 432 4.63 -12.20 -19.31
N HIS A 433 3.68 -11.43 -18.76
CA HIS A 433 2.39 -11.97 -18.31
C HIS A 433 1.24 -11.73 -19.29
N PHE A 434 1.37 -10.78 -20.22
CA PHE A 434 0.34 -10.42 -21.20
C PHE A 434 0.89 -10.38 -22.64
N PRO A 435 1.55 -11.46 -23.11
CA PRO A 435 2.29 -11.45 -24.38
C PRO A 435 1.40 -11.33 -25.63
N GLN A 436 0.08 -11.46 -25.48
CA GLN A 436 -0.85 -11.53 -26.61
C GLN A 436 -1.01 -10.17 -27.31
N SER A 437 -1.05 -9.06 -26.55
CA SER A 437 -1.24 -7.72 -27.12
C SER A 437 -0.96 -6.62 -26.10
N ILE A 438 -0.23 -5.59 -26.53
CA ILE A 438 -0.05 -4.32 -25.78
C ILE A 438 -0.78 -3.14 -26.44
N ARG A 439 -1.72 -3.39 -27.35
CA ARG A 439 -2.39 -2.29 -28.09
C ARG A 439 -3.09 -1.29 -27.17
N GLY A 440 -3.81 -1.77 -26.14
CA GLY A 440 -4.49 -0.90 -25.18
C GLY A 440 -3.51 -0.12 -24.30
N LEU A 441 -2.40 -0.74 -23.87
CA LEU A 441 -1.28 -0.06 -23.21
C LEU A 441 -0.74 1.08 -24.08
N VAL A 442 -0.46 0.81 -25.36
CA VAL A 442 0.09 1.82 -26.27
C VAL A 442 -0.89 2.98 -26.48
N VAL A 443 -2.19 2.70 -26.66
CA VAL A 443 -3.23 3.75 -26.77
C VAL A 443 -3.31 4.58 -25.48
N SER A 444 -3.28 3.93 -24.32
CA SER A 444 -3.24 4.60 -23.01
C SER A 444 -2.01 5.52 -22.89
N SER A 445 -0.84 5.02 -23.27
CA SER A 445 0.43 5.76 -23.27
C SER A 445 0.44 6.93 -24.26
N VAL A 446 -0.17 6.80 -25.45
CA VAL A 446 -0.34 7.92 -26.39
C VAL A 446 -1.18 9.03 -25.78
N LYS A 447 -2.31 8.69 -25.16
CA LYS A 447 -3.18 9.66 -24.49
C LYS A 447 -2.42 10.40 -23.38
N ALA A 448 -1.62 9.68 -22.59
CA ALA A 448 -0.77 10.27 -21.55
C ALA A 448 0.28 11.24 -22.14
N THR A 449 0.99 10.84 -23.20
CA THR A 449 1.97 11.73 -23.86
C THR A 449 1.34 13.00 -24.42
N ILE A 450 0.16 12.92 -25.05
CA ILE A 450 -0.54 14.12 -25.52
C ILE A 450 -0.87 15.04 -24.35
N LYS A 451 -1.35 14.48 -23.22
CA LYS A 451 -1.60 15.24 -21.99
C LYS A 451 -0.33 15.92 -21.48
N HIS A 452 0.79 15.20 -21.36
CA HIS A 452 2.05 15.76 -20.89
C HIS A 452 2.56 16.91 -21.78
N LEU A 453 2.49 16.74 -23.10
CA LEU A 453 2.87 17.81 -24.05
C LEU A 453 1.98 19.06 -23.89
N LEU A 454 0.67 18.88 -23.69
CA LEU A 454 -0.28 19.99 -23.43
C LEU A 454 -0.08 20.64 -22.06
N CYS A 455 0.43 19.89 -21.08
CA CYS A 455 0.77 20.38 -19.75
C CYS A 455 2.20 20.94 -19.64
N LEU A 456 2.95 20.98 -20.75
CA LEU A 456 4.35 21.44 -20.81
C LEU A 456 5.32 20.59 -19.96
N GLU A 457 5.02 19.30 -19.82
CA GLU A 457 5.79 18.30 -19.06
C GLU A 457 6.76 17.57 -20.01
N TYR A 458 7.71 18.33 -20.57
CA TYR A 458 8.58 17.85 -21.63
C TYR A 458 9.64 16.86 -21.12
N SER A 459 10.15 17.06 -19.91
CA SER A 459 11.06 16.11 -19.26
C SER A 459 10.41 14.73 -19.12
N THR A 460 9.12 14.68 -18.76
CA THR A 460 8.36 13.43 -18.58
C THR A 460 8.25 12.66 -19.90
N VAL A 461 7.98 13.35 -21.02
CA VAL A 461 7.94 12.70 -22.35
C VAL A 461 9.32 12.20 -22.76
N ALA A 462 10.39 12.95 -22.49
CA ALA A 462 11.76 12.55 -22.80
C ALA A 462 12.17 11.27 -22.05
N ILE A 463 11.88 11.19 -20.75
CA ILE A 463 12.20 10.00 -19.96
C ILE A 463 11.27 8.82 -20.30
N GLN A 464 10.00 9.05 -20.67
CA GLN A 464 9.13 7.99 -21.19
C GLN A 464 9.62 7.44 -22.54
N ASN A 465 10.21 8.27 -23.40
CA ASN A 465 10.86 7.80 -24.62
C ASN A 465 12.07 6.92 -24.29
N LYS A 466 12.94 7.36 -23.37
CA LYS A 466 14.06 6.55 -22.86
C LYS A 466 13.59 5.22 -22.24
N ALA A 467 12.47 5.22 -21.53
CA ALA A 467 11.87 4.01 -20.95
C ALA A 467 11.51 2.96 -22.01
N ILE A 468 10.94 3.39 -23.15
CA ILE A 468 10.63 2.49 -24.28
C ILE A 468 11.93 2.00 -24.93
N GLU A 469 12.92 2.87 -25.10
CA GLU A 469 14.23 2.52 -25.66
C GLU A 469 14.96 1.47 -24.81
N ASP A 470 15.05 1.67 -23.50
CA ASP A 470 15.68 0.72 -22.58
C ASP A 470 14.91 -0.61 -22.52
N PHE A 471 13.57 -0.58 -22.57
CA PHE A 471 12.77 -1.81 -22.68
C PHE A 471 13.10 -2.58 -23.98
N LEU A 472 13.18 -1.89 -25.12
CA LEU A 472 13.47 -2.49 -26.43
C LEU A 472 14.91 -2.99 -26.58
N ALA A 473 15.84 -2.48 -25.78
CA ALA A 473 17.21 -3.02 -25.69
C ALA A 473 17.22 -4.45 -25.11
N GLY A 474 16.29 -4.75 -24.19
CA GLY A 474 15.95 -6.09 -23.73
C GLY A 474 16.43 -6.41 -22.31
N PRO A 475 16.21 -7.66 -21.84
CA PRO A 475 16.35 -8.03 -20.43
C PRO A 475 17.77 -7.87 -19.88
N GLU A 476 18.80 -8.11 -20.70
CA GLU A 476 20.20 -7.99 -20.27
C GLU A 476 20.55 -6.53 -19.93
N HIS A 477 20.00 -5.60 -20.71
CA HIS A 477 20.17 -4.16 -20.53
C HIS A 477 19.46 -3.66 -19.27
N ILE A 478 18.22 -4.09 -19.04
CA ILE A 478 17.46 -3.75 -17.83
C ILE A 478 18.23 -4.16 -16.57
N ALA A 479 18.75 -5.39 -16.55
CA ALA A 479 19.48 -5.89 -15.40
C ALA A 479 20.83 -5.20 -15.19
N ALA A 480 21.52 -4.79 -16.27
CA ALA A 480 22.78 -4.04 -16.16
C ALA A 480 22.58 -2.60 -15.68
N GLN A 481 21.38 -2.03 -15.85
CA GLN A 481 21.08 -0.64 -15.50
C GLN A 481 20.49 -0.46 -14.09
N LEU A 482 20.41 -1.51 -13.28
CA LEU A 482 19.71 -1.46 -11.99
C LEU A 482 20.20 -0.32 -11.09
N GLU A 483 21.52 -0.12 -10.99
CA GLU A 483 22.13 0.95 -10.19
C GLU A 483 22.20 2.30 -10.94
N SER A 484 22.45 2.30 -12.25
CA SER A 484 22.72 3.53 -13.01
C SER A 484 21.47 4.26 -13.50
N ALA A 485 20.34 3.57 -13.67
CA ALA A 485 19.15 4.12 -14.33
C ALA A 485 18.63 5.40 -13.68
N LEU A 486 18.61 5.47 -12.34
CA LEU A 486 18.15 6.67 -11.63
C LEU A 486 19.04 7.88 -11.93
N GLY A 487 20.36 7.69 -11.93
CA GLY A 487 21.33 8.73 -12.25
C GLY A 487 21.17 9.26 -13.69
N ASP A 488 21.00 8.35 -14.64
CA ASP A 488 20.78 8.69 -16.05
C ASP A 488 19.49 9.48 -16.27
N VAL A 489 18.39 9.05 -15.62
CA VAL A 489 17.09 9.74 -15.69
C VAL A 489 17.19 11.12 -15.05
N ALA A 490 17.84 11.26 -13.89
CA ALA A 490 18.05 12.55 -13.25
C ALA A 490 18.89 13.49 -14.11
N ALA A 491 19.95 13.00 -14.76
CA ALA A 491 20.79 13.77 -15.66
C ALA A 491 20.02 14.24 -16.91
N LEU A 492 19.18 13.38 -17.49
CA LEU A 492 18.32 13.75 -18.62
C LEU A 492 17.32 14.83 -18.22
N ARG A 493 16.65 14.69 -17.07
CA ARG A 493 15.65 15.66 -16.60
C ARG A 493 16.22 17.05 -16.35
N LYS A 494 17.46 17.16 -15.86
CA LYS A 494 18.14 18.46 -15.64
C LYS A 494 18.28 19.32 -16.89
N GLN A 495 18.13 18.74 -18.08
CA GLN A 495 18.18 19.47 -19.36
C GLN A 495 16.87 20.21 -19.68
N PHE A 496 15.83 20.04 -18.85
CA PHE A 496 14.49 20.57 -19.09
C PHE A 496 14.03 21.49 -17.95
N PRO A 497 13.56 22.72 -18.25
CA PRO A 497 13.08 23.66 -17.23
C PRO A 497 11.93 23.12 -16.37
N ASP A 498 11.05 22.29 -16.93
CA ASP A 498 9.91 21.69 -16.22
C ASP A 498 10.30 20.66 -15.15
N ALA A 499 11.58 20.32 -15.03
CA ALA A 499 12.11 19.43 -14.00
C ALA A 499 13.10 20.09 -13.04
N VAL A 500 13.40 21.38 -13.21
CA VAL A 500 14.30 22.12 -12.31
C VAL A 500 13.43 22.81 -11.26
N VAL A 501 13.49 22.29 -10.03
CA VAL A 501 12.72 22.81 -8.90
C VAL A 501 13.41 24.07 -8.35
N LEU A 502 12.66 25.16 -8.33
CA LEU A 502 12.97 26.39 -7.61
C LEU A 502 12.30 26.36 -6.25
N LYS A 503 12.87 27.03 -5.23
CA LYS A 503 12.29 26.99 -3.87
C LYS A 503 10.97 27.73 -3.80
N SER A 504 10.79 28.76 -4.61
CA SER A 504 9.59 29.60 -4.62
C SER A 504 9.40 30.28 -5.97
N ALA A 505 8.15 30.53 -6.33
CA ALA A 505 7.81 31.37 -7.49
C ALA A 505 8.34 32.81 -7.35
N THR A 506 8.64 33.26 -6.13
CA THR A 506 9.23 34.59 -5.87
C THR A 506 10.69 34.71 -6.33
N GLU A 507 11.35 33.62 -6.70
CA GLU A 507 12.67 33.65 -7.36
C GLU A 507 12.58 34.08 -8.83
N LEU A 508 11.36 34.18 -9.37
CA LEU A 508 11.08 34.62 -10.74
C LEU A 508 10.34 35.97 -10.74
N PRO A 509 10.33 36.70 -11.87
CA PRO A 509 9.51 37.91 -12.01
C PRO A 509 8.03 37.64 -11.72
N LEU A 510 7.33 38.67 -11.21
CA LEU A 510 5.88 38.58 -10.97
C LEU A 510 5.13 38.20 -12.26
N PRO A 511 4.07 37.37 -12.15
CA PRO A 511 3.36 36.88 -13.33
C PRO A 511 2.71 38.04 -14.08
N SER A 512 2.86 38.07 -15.41
CA SER A 512 2.35 39.17 -16.23
C SER A 512 0.81 39.16 -16.37
N GLY A 513 0.19 37.98 -16.34
CA GLY A 513 -1.23 37.79 -16.69
C GLY A 513 -1.53 37.98 -18.18
N ASP A 514 -0.51 38.24 -19.00
CA ASP A 514 -0.67 38.62 -20.41
C ASP A 514 -1.28 37.49 -21.24
N GLY A 515 -2.35 37.80 -21.99
CA GLY A 515 -2.95 36.87 -22.94
C GLY A 515 -3.68 35.67 -22.31
N VAL A 516 -3.79 35.61 -20.98
CA VAL A 516 -4.49 34.53 -20.26
C VAL A 516 -5.91 34.97 -19.89
N GLY A 517 -6.91 34.37 -20.51
CA GLY A 517 -8.32 34.58 -20.14
C GLY A 517 -8.73 33.74 -18.92
N ALA A 518 -9.92 33.99 -18.37
CA ALA A 518 -10.50 33.13 -17.35
C ALA A 518 -10.72 31.70 -17.91
N VAL A 519 -10.01 30.71 -17.38
CA VAL A 519 -10.13 29.31 -17.80
C VAL A 519 -10.70 28.47 -16.66
N GLY A 520 -12.01 28.20 -16.73
CA GLY A 520 -12.66 27.21 -15.87
C GLY A 520 -12.60 25.80 -16.46
N GLU A 521 -12.86 24.80 -15.62
CA GLU A 521 -12.93 23.40 -16.03
C GLU A 521 -14.03 23.18 -17.09
N PRO A 522 -13.71 22.53 -18.24
CA PRO A 522 -14.71 22.21 -19.23
C PRO A 522 -15.59 21.03 -18.77
N ALA A 523 -16.78 21.33 -18.24
CA ALA A 523 -17.68 20.31 -17.69
C ALA A 523 -18.31 19.38 -18.76
N ASN A 524 -18.76 19.92 -19.90
CA ASN A 524 -19.48 19.15 -20.92
C ASN A 524 -18.58 18.72 -22.12
N PRO A 525 -18.97 17.68 -22.90
CA PRO A 525 -18.15 17.16 -24.00
C PRO A 525 -17.79 18.17 -25.08
N ILE A 526 -18.72 19.06 -25.44
CA ILE A 526 -18.49 20.10 -26.47
C ILE A 526 -17.42 21.08 -25.98
N ALA A 527 -17.52 21.52 -24.71
CA ALA A 527 -16.53 22.38 -24.09
C ALA A 527 -15.15 21.72 -24.02
N LYS A 528 -15.08 20.42 -23.71
CA LYS A 528 -13.82 19.65 -23.70
C LYS A 528 -13.18 19.62 -25.09
N ILE A 529 -13.96 19.35 -26.14
CA ILE A 529 -13.47 19.35 -27.53
C ILE A 529 -13.00 20.74 -27.94
N ALA A 530 -13.79 21.78 -27.67
CA ALA A 530 -13.42 23.15 -28.00
C ALA A 530 -12.13 23.60 -27.28
N ARG A 531 -11.98 23.25 -25.99
CA ARG A 531 -10.76 23.52 -25.22
C ARG A 531 -9.55 22.76 -25.76
N LEU A 532 -9.73 21.48 -26.11
CA LEU A 532 -8.66 20.69 -26.71
C LEU A 532 -8.22 21.26 -28.05
N ALA A 533 -9.17 21.63 -28.92
CA ALA A 533 -8.86 22.25 -30.21
C ALA A 533 -8.11 23.57 -30.01
N LYS A 534 -8.55 24.43 -29.07
CA LYS A 534 -7.86 25.68 -28.73
C LYS A 534 -6.42 25.42 -28.26
N GLY A 535 -6.23 24.47 -27.34
CA GLY A 535 -4.93 24.10 -26.80
C GLY A 535 -3.99 23.54 -27.88
N LEU A 536 -4.48 22.70 -28.78
CA LEU A 536 -3.71 22.17 -29.91
C LEU A 536 -3.30 23.26 -30.90
N VAL A 537 -4.22 24.18 -31.24
CA VAL A 537 -3.92 25.33 -32.12
C VAL A 537 -2.87 26.23 -31.48
N HIS A 538 -2.96 26.49 -30.17
CA HIS A 538 -1.96 27.28 -29.46
C HIS A 538 -0.60 26.58 -29.43
N SER A 539 -0.58 25.26 -29.16
CA SER A 539 0.64 24.45 -29.06
C SER A 539 1.52 24.50 -30.31
N VAL A 540 0.92 24.64 -31.50
CA VAL A 540 1.67 24.70 -32.78
C VAL A 540 2.08 26.11 -33.22
N ARG A 541 1.53 27.17 -32.61
CA ARG A 541 1.92 28.55 -32.92
C ARG A 541 3.31 28.86 -32.35
N PRO A 542 4.05 29.83 -32.91
CA PRO A 542 5.26 30.35 -32.26
C PRO A 542 4.99 30.74 -30.81
N ALA A 543 5.92 30.46 -29.91
CA ALA A 543 5.86 30.92 -28.52
C ALA A 543 6.42 32.34 -28.43
N ASP A 544 5.81 33.17 -27.57
CA ASP A 544 6.34 34.48 -27.20
C ASP A 544 7.42 34.31 -26.14
N GLU A 545 8.68 34.46 -26.54
CA GLU A 545 9.85 34.21 -25.69
C GLU A 545 9.93 35.13 -24.47
N ARG A 546 9.20 36.25 -24.45
CA ARG A 546 9.11 37.10 -23.25
C ARG A 546 8.57 36.31 -22.05
N HIS A 547 7.66 35.37 -22.32
CA HIS A 547 7.08 34.51 -21.29
C HIS A 547 8.01 33.41 -20.79
N HIS A 548 9.23 33.28 -21.35
CA HIS A 548 10.25 32.39 -20.82
C HIS A 548 11.11 33.06 -19.74
N GLU A 549 11.11 34.39 -19.67
CA GLU A 549 11.81 35.16 -18.64
C GLU A 549 10.83 35.60 -17.55
N GLN A 550 9.62 36.04 -17.93
CA GLN A 550 8.55 36.41 -17.00
C GLN A 550 7.34 35.48 -17.17
N PRO A 551 6.94 34.69 -16.16
CA PRO A 551 5.83 33.75 -16.30
C PRO A 551 4.51 34.51 -16.53
N GLN A 552 3.57 33.89 -17.23
CA GLN A 552 2.23 34.45 -17.37
C GLN A 552 1.39 34.23 -16.11
N LEU A 553 1.59 33.08 -15.45
CA LEU A 553 0.86 32.67 -14.26
C LEU A 553 1.78 31.95 -13.27
N ASN A 554 1.37 32.01 -11.99
CA ASN A 554 1.79 31.07 -10.97
C ASN A 554 0.59 30.17 -10.66
N VAL A 555 0.71 28.88 -10.95
CA VAL A 555 -0.41 27.93 -10.92
C VAL A 555 -0.20 26.92 -9.79
N PRO A 556 -1.12 26.84 -8.82
CA PRO A 556 -1.12 25.78 -7.81
C PRO A 556 -1.29 24.39 -8.44
N THR A 557 -0.80 23.34 -7.78
CA THR A 557 -0.86 21.97 -8.28
C THR A 557 -2.29 21.52 -8.63
N LEU A 558 -3.29 21.90 -7.83
CA LEU A 558 -4.69 21.56 -8.04
C LEU A 558 -5.26 22.15 -9.36
N ASP A 559 -4.77 23.33 -9.75
CA ASP A 559 -5.21 24.05 -10.95
C ASP A 559 -4.36 23.73 -12.19
N ALA A 560 -3.26 22.98 -12.02
CA ALA A 560 -2.29 22.64 -13.06
C ALA A 560 -2.83 21.59 -14.06
N ARG A 561 -3.89 21.96 -14.77
CA ARG A 561 -4.66 21.06 -15.65
C ARG A 561 -4.46 21.42 -17.13
N TRP A 562 -4.53 20.40 -17.99
CA TRP A 562 -4.27 20.52 -19.44
C TRP A 562 -5.08 21.65 -20.10
N PHE A 563 -6.31 21.89 -19.66
CA PHE A 563 -7.16 22.92 -20.27
C PHE A 563 -6.68 24.34 -19.96
N LEU A 564 -5.99 24.56 -18.83
CA LEU A 564 -5.34 25.83 -18.48
C LEU A 564 -3.95 25.91 -19.11
N LEU A 565 -3.10 24.91 -18.85
CA LEU A 565 -1.68 24.92 -19.22
C LEU A 565 -1.44 24.89 -20.73
N SER A 566 -2.38 24.35 -21.53
CA SER A 566 -2.26 24.36 -22.99
C SER A 566 -2.52 25.73 -23.64
N GLN A 567 -2.75 26.77 -22.86
CA GLN A 567 -3.04 28.14 -23.34
C GLN A 567 -1.95 29.16 -22.94
N VAL A 568 -0.82 28.70 -22.39
CA VAL A 568 0.29 29.55 -21.92
C VAL A 568 1.61 29.18 -22.59
N ASP A 569 2.49 30.17 -22.70
CA ASP A 569 3.86 30.08 -23.19
C ASP A 569 4.87 29.91 -22.06
N GLY A 570 4.57 30.42 -20.86
CA GLY A 570 5.39 30.18 -19.68
C GLY A 570 4.62 30.32 -18.38
N VAL A 571 4.85 29.39 -17.46
CA VAL A 571 4.07 29.24 -16.23
C VAL A 571 4.89 28.56 -15.14
N THR A 572 4.75 29.04 -13.90
CA THR A 572 5.26 28.30 -12.75
C THR A 572 4.16 27.37 -12.25
N VAL A 573 4.54 26.13 -11.92
CA VAL A 573 3.63 25.13 -11.37
C VAL A 573 4.22 24.60 -10.08
N THR A 574 3.45 24.63 -9.00
CA THR A 574 3.86 24.07 -7.70
C THR A 574 4.06 22.56 -7.80
N THR A 575 5.07 22.03 -7.09
CA THR A 575 5.25 20.57 -6.93
C THR A 575 4.15 19.99 -6.03
N ALA A 576 3.81 18.71 -6.17
CA ALA A 576 2.76 18.07 -5.37
C ALA A 576 3.03 18.11 -3.86
N ASP A 577 4.29 18.01 -3.45
CA ASP A 577 4.70 18.12 -2.05
C ASP A 577 4.63 19.56 -1.49
N GLY A 578 4.32 20.56 -2.33
CA GLY A 578 4.24 21.97 -1.95
C GLY A 578 5.58 22.62 -1.60
N ARG A 579 6.72 21.95 -1.79
CA ARG A 579 8.05 22.43 -1.36
C ARG A 579 8.77 23.30 -2.38
N GLY A 580 8.23 23.44 -3.59
CA GLY A 580 8.80 24.29 -4.62
C GLY A 580 7.91 24.48 -5.83
N VAL A 581 8.48 25.07 -6.88
CA VAL A 581 7.82 25.27 -8.18
C VAL A 581 8.76 24.89 -9.32
N VAL A 582 8.21 24.48 -10.45
CA VAL A 582 8.94 24.31 -11.72
C VAL A 582 8.49 25.35 -12.74
N TYR A 583 9.43 25.87 -13.53
CA TYR A 583 9.11 26.83 -14.59
C TYR A 583 8.92 26.11 -15.92
N ARG A 584 7.66 25.83 -16.27
CA ARG A 584 7.31 25.19 -17.54
C ARG A 584 7.26 26.23 -18.66
N LYS A 585 7.92 25.92 -19.78
CA LYS A 585 8.11 26.84 -20.92
C LYS A 585 7.69 26.15 -22.21
N ARG A 586 6.76 26.73 -22.96
CA ARG A 586 6.24 26.17 -24.20
C ARG A 586 7.26 26.35 -25.31
N ASN A 587 7.70 25.23 -25.88
CA ASN A 587 8.60 25.24 -27.02
C ASN A 587 8.04 24.34 -28.13
N PRO A 588 7.38 24.91 -29.15
CA PRO A 588 6.75 24.14 -30.23
C PRO A 588 7.69 23.19 -30.96
N LYS A 589 8.96 23.59 -31.16
CA LYS A 589 9.96 22.76 -31.84
C LYS A 589 10.32 21.57 -30.96
N GLN A 590 10.60 21.80 -29.68
CA GLN A 590 10.92 20.74 -28.73
C GLN A 590 9.74 19.78 -28.55
N ALA A 591 8.52 20.29 -28.39
CA ALA A 591 7.30 19.49 -28.28
C ALA A 591 7.07 18.63 -29.53
N LEU A 592 7.30 19.18 -30.73
CA LEU A 592 7.19 18.45 -31.98
C LEU A 592 8.23 17.32 -32.08
N GLU A 593 9.50 17.58 -31.75
CA GLU A 593 10.56 16.56 -31.81
C GLU A 593 10.36 15.45 -30.78
N LEU A 594 10.00 15.81 -29.54
CA LEU A 594 9.63 14.85 -28.51
C LEU A 594 8.43 14.01 -28.94
N GLY A 595 7.38 14.65 -29.47
CA GLY A 595 6.19 13.99 -29.97
C GLY A 595 6.50 13.02 -31.12
N LYS A 596 7.24 13.46 -32.14
CA LYS A 596 7.67 12.60 -33.26
C LYS A 596 8.43 11.37 -32.77
N ARG A 597 9.42 11.54 -31.88
CA ARG A 597 10.17 10.43 -31.29
C ARG A 597 9.23 9.49 -30.53
N ALA A 598 8.32 10.04 -29.72
CA ALA A 598 7.38 9.30 -28.91
C ALA A 598 6.41 8.44 -29.77
N PHE A 599 5.93 8.96 -30.89
CA PHE A 599 5.09 8.19 -31.82
C PHE A 599 5.88 7.15 -32.61
N ALA A 600 7.11 7.48 -33.04
CA ALA A 600 7.99 6.53 -33.71
C ALA A 600 8.32 5.33 -32.81
N LEU A 601 8.69 5.57 -31.56
CA LEU A 601 8.99 4.53 -30.58
C LEU A 601 7.78 3.62 -30.30
N ARG A 602 6.56 4.16 -30.26
CA ARG A 602 5.35 3.32 -30.07
C ARG A 602 5.03 2.45 -31.28
N ARG A 603 5.32 2.93 -32.49
CA ARG A 603 5.22 2.11 -33.71
C ARG A 603 6.26 0.99 -33.70
N GLU A 604 7.49 1.32 -33.34
CA GLU A 604 8.57 0.33 -33.19
C GLU A 604 8.23 -0.69 -32.10
N LEU A 605 7.76 -0.22 -30.95
CA LEU A 605 7.31 -1.05 -29.83
C LEU A 605 6.24 -2.06 -30.28
N LEU A 606 5.18 -1.61 -30.96
CA LEU A 606 4.15 -2.53 -31.47
C LEU A 606 4.70 -3.56 -32.47
N ALA A 607 5.67 -3.18 -33.30
CA ALA A 607 6.26 -4.06 -34.29
C ALA A 607 7.20 -5.11 -33.67
N ARG A 608 8.02 -4.70 -32.69
CA ARG A 608 9.04 -5.54 -32.07
C ARG A 608 8.56 -6.28 -30.82
N PHE A 609 7.40 -5.93 -30.27
CA PHE A 609 6.91 -6.50 -29.02
C PHE A 609 6.88 -8.04 -28.98
N PRO A 610 6.44 -8.78 -30.02
CA PRO A 610 6.47 -10.25 -29.96
C PRO A 610 7.86 -10.84 -29.75
N GLU A 611 8.87 -10.28 -30.42
CA GLU A 611 10.28 -10.68 -30.28
C GLU A 611 10.81 -10.30 -28.89
N THR A 612 10.61 -9.05 -28.48
CA THR A 612 11.04 -8.56 -27.18
C THR A 612 10.37 -9.34 -26.03
N SER A 613 9.09 -9.66 -26.15
CA SER A 613 8.34 -10.48 -25.19
C SER A 613 8.87 -11.91 -25.08
N ALA A 614 9.28 -12.53 -26.20
CA ALA A 614 9.95 -13.82 -26.13
C ALA A 614 11.26 -13.73 -25.34
N ARG A 615 12.11 -12.73 -25.63
CA ARG A 615 13.37 -12.50 -24.91
C ARG A 615 13.17 -12.32 -23.41
N TYR A 616 12.22 -11.49 -22.98
CA TYR A 616 11.96 -11.29 -21.55
C TYR A 616 11.44 -12.55 -20.86
N ARG A 617 10.56 -13.33 -21.52
CA ARG A 617 10.07 -14.60 -20.95
C ARG A 617 11.17 -15.64 -20.83
N ASP A 618 12.06 -15.73 -21.81
CA ASP A 618 13.20 -16.65 -21.78
C ASP A 618 14.22 -16.25 -20.71
N ALA A 619 14.40 -14.95 -20.48
CA ALA A 619 15.33 -14.43 -19.46
C ALA A 619 14.76 -14.40 -18.04
N ALA A 620 13.43 -14.41 -17.87
CA ALA A 620 12.78 -14.25 -16.56
C ALA A 620 13.29 -15.23 -15.48
N PRO A 621 13.54 -16.53 -15.78
CA PRO A 621 14.13 -17.44 -14.80
C PRO A 621 15.53 -17.03 -14.33
N ASP A 622 16.41 -16.53 -15.20
CA ASP A 622 17.74 -16.02 -14.78
C ASP A 622 17.59 -14.72 -13.99
N LEU A 623 16.78 -13.78 -14.47
CA LEU A 623 16.60 -12.46 -13.84
C LEU A 623 16.10 -12.54 -12.40
N THR A 624 15.36 -13.59 -12.07
CA THR A 624 14.76 -13.81 -10.75
C THR A 624 15.48 -14.89 -9.94
N SER A 625 16.58 -15.44 -10.46
CA SER A 625 17.38 -16.46 -9.79
C SER A 625 18.16 -15.89 -8.60
N LYS A 626 18.49 -16.76 -7.63
CA LYS A 626 19.34 -16.37 -6.49
C LYS A 626 20.74 -16.03 -6.97
N GLU A 627 21.28 -16.81 -7.91
CA GLU A 627 22.61 -16.67 -8.48
C GLU A 627 22.77 -15.33 -9.21
N ARG A 628 21.71 -14.83 -9.86
CA ARG A 628 21.73 -13.51 -10.48
C ARG A 628 21.81 -12.40 -9.44
N TRP A 629 21.02 -12.49 -8.38
CA TRP A 629 21.02 -11.51 -7.32
C TRP A 629 22.29 -11.53 -6.47
N GLU A 630 22.90 -12.70 -6.25
CA GLU A 630 24.21 -12.83 -5.61
C GLU A 630 25.28 -11.99 -6.34
N ARG A 631 25.31 -12.08 -7.68
CA ARG A 631 26.19 -11.23 -8.50
C ARG A 631 25.90 -9.73 -8.34
N VAL A 632 24.62 -9.35 -8.23
CA VAL A 632 24.22 -7.96 -8.02
C VAL A 632 24.61 -7.46 -6.62
N PHE A 633 24.51 -8.31 -5.61
CA PHE A 633 24.91 -8.00 -4.24
C PHE A 633 26.43 -8.06 -4.00
N GLY A 634 27.20 -8.58 -4.96
CA GLY A 634 28.64 -8.81 -4.80
C GLY A 634 28.95 -9.94 -3.82
N ILE A 635 28.10 -10.96 -3.77
CA ILE A 635 28.27 -12.17 -2.96
C ILE A 635 28.75 -13.27 -3.91
N ASP A 636 30.00 -13.73 -3.74
CA ASP A 636 30.60 -14.83 -4.51
C ASP A 636 30.14 -16.21 -4.04
#